data_AF-A0A2E4Y1C6-F1
#
_entry.id   AF-A0A2E4Y1C6-F1
#
_cell.length_a   1.000
_cell.length_b   1.000
_cell.length_c   1.000
_cell.angle_alpha   90.00
_cell.angle_beta   90.00
_cell.angle_gamma   90.00
#
_symmetry.space_group_name_H-M   'P 1'
#
loop_
_entity.id
_entity.type
_entity.pdbx_description
1 polymer ?
#
loop_
_entity_poly.entity_id
_entity_poly.type
_entity_poly.pdbx_seq_one_letter_code
_entity_poly.pdbx_strand_id
1 'polypeptide(L)'
;MSLYTDYLNEIEERKSQNLAPKPIEDGALVSEIIAQIKDTGNEHRDDSVKFFIYNTLPGTTSAAGVKAAFLKEIILGQATVAEIPPAHAFELLSHMKGGPSVEVLLDLALGDDAAIAAQAGEVLKTQVYLYAADTDRLAEAYRAGNAVAKDIIESYSKAEFFTKLPDIEDEIKVVTYVAAEGDISTDLMSPGNKAHSRADRELHGKSFVSEAAQQEIRALQAEHPDKRVMLIAEKGTMGVGSSRMSGVNNVALWTGKETSPYIPFVNNAPIVAGTNGISPIFMTALGVTGGIGIDLKNWGRVMDEDGNPILNNDGNPVLEEKYSVATGTVLTIKTKDGKLCGADGMEELVDVASSFSPQSVEFIKAGGSYAVVFGKKLQTFAAETMGTELKSAYAPSKELSHKGQGLTAVEKIFNKNAVGVAEDTVLHAGSDVRVKVNIVGSQDTTGPMTVQELEAMAATVISPDVDGAYQSGCHTASVWDVKAQANTPKLMEFMNKFGLITGRDPKDNYAPMTDVIHKVLNDITVDDWAIIIGGDSHTRMSKGVAFGADSGTVALALATGEATMPIPESVKVTFKGRMGDHMDFRDVVHATQAQMLDQFGDNVFQGRIIEVHIGTLLADQAFTFTDWTAEMKAKASICISDDETLIESLEISKSRIQAMIDKGMDNEVQMLKGLIAIADKRIAEIRSGENPALTPDANAKYFAEVVVDLDKIDEPMIADPDVENIDPSKRYTHDTIRPISHYNAEKKVDLGFVGSCMVHKGDMKIVAQMFRNLEKAHGKVEFNAPLVVAPPTYNIVDELKEEGDWGILQKYAGFEFDDTAPKTEARTKYDNMMYLERPGCNLCMGNQEKAEKGDTVMATSTRLFQGRVVEDSDEKKGESLLASTPVVVLSTILGRTPSIDEYKAAVEGIDLTSFAPPTA
;
A
#
# COMPACT_ATOMS: atom_id res chain seq x y z
N MET A 1 -19.11 -13.58 33.50
CA MET A 1 -20.12 -13.32 32.45
C MET A 1 -19.81 -14.30 31.32
N SER A 2 -20.78 -14.78 30.55
CA SER A 2 -20.48 -15.65 29.42
C SER A 2 -20.06 -14.82 28.19
N LEU A 3 -19.30 -15.39 27.25
CA LEU A 3 -18.86 -14.64 26.06
C LEU A 3 -20.07 -14.20 25.22
N TYR A 4 -21.12 -15.01 25.19
CA TYR A 4 -22.38 -14.64 24.54
C TYR A 4 -23.05 -13.43 25.20
N THR A 5 -23.02 -13.33 26.54
CA THR A 5 -23.56 -12.17 27.25
C THR A 5 -22.76 -10.91 26.95
N ASP A 6 -21.43 -11.02 26.90
CA ASP A 6 -20.56 -9.90 26.53
C ASP A 6 -20.83 -9.45 25.08
N TYR A 7 -21.06 -10.39 24.18
CA TYR A 7 -21.42 -10.13 22.80
C TYR A 7 -22.80 -9.44 22.67
N LEU A 8 -23.81 -9.83 23.45
CA LEU A 8 -25.10 -9.12 23.49
C LEU A 8 -24.95 -7.68 24.01
N ASN A 9 -24.08 -7.46 25.00
CA ASN A 9 -23.78 -6.12 25.49
C ASN A 9 -23.08 -5.28 24.40
N GLU A 10 -22.14 -5.86 23.66
CA GLU A 10 -21.51 -5.20 22.50
C GLU A 10 -22.55 -4.84 21.43
N ILE A 11 -23.51 -5.73 21.14
CA ILE A 11 -24.59 -5.45 20.18
C ILE A 11 -25.41 -4.23 20.60
N GLU A 12 -25.81 -4.13 21.86
CA GLU A 12 -26.59 -2.98 22.34
C GLU A 12 -25.75 -1.68 22.36
N GLU A 13 -24.45 -1.76 22.67
CA GLU A 13 -23.53 -0.62 22.54
C GLU A 13 -23.41 -0.16 21.08
N ARG A 14 -23.18 -1.08 20.15
CA ARG A 14 -23.07 -0.80 18.71
C ARG A 14 -24.35 -0.21 18.14
N LYS A 15 -25.50 -0.70 18.57
CA LYS A 15 -26.81 -0.19 18.18
C LYS A 15 -27.02 1.26 18.60
N SER A 16 -26.48 1.70 19.74
CA SER A 16 -26.50 3.11 20.15
C SER A 16 -25.75 4.04 19.17
N GLN A 17 -24.82 3.47 18.39
CA GLN A 17 -24.07 4.15 17.36
C GLN A 17 -24.68 3.97 15.96
N ASN A 18 -25.82 3.28 15.80
CA ASN A 18 -26.37 2.83 14.51
C ASN A 18 -25.41 1.89 13.75
N LEU A 19 -24.91 0.86 14.42
CA LEU A 19 -24.10 -0.21 13.82
C LEU A 19 -24.80 -1.56 14.04
N ALA A 20 -24.65 -2.48 13.08
CA ALA A 20 -25.06 -3.86 13.25
C ALA A 20 -24.08 -4.63 14.14
N PRO A 21 -24.42 -5.86 14.57
CA PRO A 21 -23.51 -6.73 15.33
C PRO A 21 -22.16 -6.88 14.64
N LYS A 22 -21.08 -6.82 15.41
CA LYS A 22 -19.74 -7.03 14.87
C LYS A 22 -19.61 -8.47 14.38
N PRO A 23 -19.00 -8.74 13.21
CA PRO A 23 -18.78 -10.11 12.75
C PRO A 23 -17.92 -10.91 13.75
N ILE A 24 -18.28 -12.17 13.99
CA ILE A 24 -17.66 -13.05 14.99
C ILE A 24 -16.41 -13.71 14.40
N GLU A 25 -15.25 -13.40 14.99
CA GLU A 25 -13.92 -13.95 14.65
C GLU A 25 -13.39 -14.96 15.71
N ASP A 26 -13.99 -14.98 16.91
CA ASP A 26 -13.57 -15.79 18.04
C ASP A 26 -14.28 -17.16 18.10
N GLY A 27 -13.49 -18.23 18.06
CA GLY A 27 -13.98 -19.61 18.12
C GLY A 27 -14.54 -20.00 19.50
N ALA A 28 -14.12 -19.35 20.58
CA ALA A 28 -14.68 -19.63 21.90
C ALA A 28 -16.15 -19.15 21.99
N LEU A 29 -16.44 -17.94 21.49
CA LEU A 29 -17.82 -17.47 21.33
C LEU A 29 -18.65 -18.37 20.42
N VAL A 30 -18.12 -18.80 19.27
CA VAL A 30 -18.85 -19.74 18.37
C VAL A 30 -19.13 -21.07 19.07
N SER A 31 -18.22 -21.57 19.90
CA SER A 31 -18.44 -22.80 20.67
C SER A 31 -19.59 -22.65 21.67
N GLU A 32 -19.71 -21.49 22.34
CA GLU A 32 -20.84 -21.19 23.22
C GLU A 32 -22.16 -21.09 22.43
N ILE A 33 -22.14 -20.43 21.26
CA ILE A 33 -23.28 -20.37 20.34
C ILE A 33 -23.73 -21.76 19.91
N ILE A 34 -22.81 -22.65 19.54
CA ILE A 34 -23.13 -24.04 19.15
C ILE A 34 -23.76 -24.81 20.31
N ALA A 35 -23.28 -24.63 21.54
CA ALA A 35 -23.88 -25.25 22.71
C ALA A 35 -25.35 -24.81 22.91
N GLN A 36 -25.64 -23.53 22.69
CA GLN A 36 -27.02 -23.00 22.72
C GLN A 36 -27.87 -23.51 21.55
N ILE A 37 -27.29 -23.70 20.35
CA ILE A 37 -27.99 -24.28 19.19
C ILE A 37 -28.41 -25.74 19.48
N LYS A 38 -27.51 -26.51 20.11
CA LYS A 38 -27.74 -27.92 20.49
C LYS A 38 -28.78 -28.05 21.61
N ASP A 39 -28.92 -27.05 22.49
CA ASP A 39 -29.98 -26.99 23.49
C ASP A 39 -31.28 -26.41 22.91
N THR A 40 -32.19 -27.28 22.46
CA THR A 40 -33.47 -26.90 21.84
C THR A 40 -34.38 -26.08 22.76
N GLY A 41 -34.14 -26.07 24.08
CA GLY A 41 -34.89 -25.28 25.06
C GLY A 41 -34.27 -23.94 25.41
N ASN A 42 -33.11 -23.59 24.83
CA ASN A 42 -32.40 -22.36 25.15
C ASN A 42 -33.15 -21.11 24.65
N GLU A 43 -33.31 -20.10 25.51
CA GLU A 43 -34.05 -18.88 25.18
C GLU A 43 -33.41 -18.04 24.07
N HIS A 44 -32.11 -18.20 23.83
CA HIS A 44 -31.34 -17.47 22.82
C HIS A 44 -31.10 -18.29 21.54
N ARG A 45 -31.63 -19.52 21.45
CA ARG A 45 -31.34 -20.45 20.36
C ARG A 45 -31.54 -19.83 18.97
N ASP A 46 -32.66 -19.15 18.76
CA ASP A 46 -33.02 -18.61 17.44
C ASP A 46 -32.03 -17.55 16.96
N ASP A 47 -31.55 -16.69 17.86
CA ASP A 47 -30.55 -15.67 17.53
C ASP A 47 -29.15 -16.31 17.38
N SER A 48 -28.83 -17.31 18.20
CA SER A 48 -27.61 -18.10 18.05
C SER A 48 -27.51 -18.81 16.70
N VAL A 49 -28.62 -19.37 16.19
CA VAL A 49 -28.68 -19.91 14.82
C VAL A 49 -28.39 -18.83 13.78
N LYS A 50 -28.99 -17.63 13.92
CA LYS A 50 -28.74 -16.51 12.98
C LYS A 50 -27.29 -16.04 13.04
N PHE A 51 -26.70 -15.87 14.22
CA PHE A 51 -25.32 -15.45 14.38
C PHE A 51 -24.35 -16.47 13.78
N PHE A 52 -24.61 -17.76 13.98
CA PHE A 52 -23.84 -18.84 13.38
C PHE A 52 -23.89 -18.80 11.84
N ILE A 53 -25.08 -18.64 11.27
CA ILE A 53 -25.28 -18.65 9.80
C ILE A 53 -24.73 -17.39 9.15
N TYR A 54 -25.13 -16.21 9.64
CA TYR A 54 -24.99 -14.93 8.94
C TYR A 54 -23.92 -13.99 9.50
N ASN A 55 -23.37 -14.25 10.69
CA ASN A 55 -22.47 -13.31 11.35
C ASN A 55 -21.14 -13.92 11.80
N THR A 56 -20.89 -15.19 11.49
CA THR A 56 -19.61 -15.86 11.78
C THR A 56 -18.70 -15.77 10.58
N LEU A 57 -17.52 -15.13 10.75
CA LEU A 57 -16.60 -14.89 9.64
C LEU A 57 -16.00 -16.20 9.10
N PRO A 58 -15.83 -16.32 7.76
CA PRO A 58 -15.11 -17.41 7.13
C PRO A 58 -13.58 -17.19 7.17
N GLY A 59 -12.82 -17.88 6.32
CA GLY A 59 -11.37 -17.70 6.20
C GLY A 59 -10.58 -18.48 7.26
N THR A 60 -9.49 -17.90 7.76
CA THR A 60 -8.59 -18.55 8.74
C THR A 60 -8.80 -18.10 10.18
N THR A 61 -9.93 -17.44 10.47
CA THR A 61 -10.29 -17.07 11.83
C THR A 61 -10.54 -18.31 12.70
N SER A 62 -10.37 -18.18 14.02
CA SER A 62 -10.69 -19.27 14.94
C SER A 62 -12.18 -19.65 14.92
N ALA A 63 -13.06 -18.66 14.69
CA ALA A 63 -14.48 -18.86 14.45
C ALA A 63 -14.77 -19.74 13.22
N ALA A 64 -14.07 -19.51 12.10
CA ALA A 64 -14.21 -20.30 10.89
C ALA A 64 -13.85 -21.78 11.14
N GLY A 65 -12.80 -22.06 11.91
CA GLY A 65 -12.41 -23.42 12.28
C GLY A 65 -13.51 -24.16 13.03
N VAL A 66 -14.08 -23.53 14.06
CA VAL A 66 -15.17 -24.13 14.86
C VAL A 66 -16.46 -24.28 14.04
N LYS A 67 -16.80 -23.29 13.20
CA LYS A 67 -17.94 -23.37 12.28
C LYS A 67 -17.80 -24.52 11.29
N ALA A 68 -16.67 -24.65 10.61
CA ALA A 68 -16.43 -25.72 9.63
C ALA A 68 -16.53 -27.11 10.28
N ALA A 69 -15.94 -27.29 11.47
CA ALA A 69 -16.01 -28.54 12.22
C ALA A 69 -17.45 -28.92 12.58
N PHE A 70 -18.27 -27.95 13.03
CA PHE A 70 -19.67 -28.23 13.37
C PHE A 70 -20.52 -28.53 12.13
N LEU A 71 -20.27 -27.85 11.00
CA LEU A 71 -20.92 -28.19 9.73
C LEU A 71 -20.57 -29.61 9.27
N LYS A 72 -19.34 -30.07 9.50
CA LYS A 72 -18.93 -31.47 9.27
C LYS A 72 -19.72 -32.45 10.14
N GLU A 73 -19.91 -32.16 11.43
CA GLU A 73 -20.74 -32.98 12.33
C GLU A 73 -22.17 -33.14 11.80
N ILE A 74 -22.76 -32.06 11.28
CA ILE A 74 -24.11 -32.07 10.69
C ILE A 74 -24.15 -32.95 9.42
N ILE A 75 -23.18 -32.81 8.53
CA ILE A 75 -23.10 -33.60 7.29
C ILE A 75 -22.95 -35.09 7.57
N LEU A 76 -22.13 -35.44 8.57
CA LEU A 76 -21.91 -36.83 9.01
C LEU A 76 -23.07 -37.39 9.86
N GLY A 77 -24.11 -36.61 10.14
CA GLY A 77 -25.25 -37.02 10.97
C GLY A 77 -24.92 -37.19 12.47
N GLN A 78 -23.80 -36.62 12.91
CA GLN A 78 -23.35 -36.64 14.32
C GLN A 78 -24.07 -35.57 15.16
N ALA A 79 -24.56 -34.51 14.50
CA ALA A 79 -25.41 -33.48 15.08
C ALA A 79 -26.60 -33.19 14.17
N THR A 80 -27.74 -32.80 14.75
CA THR A 80 -28.95 -32.44 14.00
C THR A 80 -29.39 -31.03 14.38
N VAL A 81 -29.48 -30.15 13.38
CA VAL A 81 -30.01 -28.79 13.52
C VAL A 81 -31.08 -28.60 12.45
N ALA A 82 -32.33 -28.38 12.84
CA ALA A 82 -33.46 -28.36 11.92
C ALA A 82 -33.33 -27.28 10.82
N GLU A 83 -32.70 -26.17 11.17
CA GLU A 83 -32.47 -24.99 10.33
C GLU A 83 -31.28 -25.17 9.37
N ILE A 84 -30.42 -26.16 9.62
CA ILE A 84 -29.21 -26.44 8.84
C ILE A 84 -29.22 -27.93 8.44
N PRO A 85 -30.04 -28.32 7.45
CA PRO A 85 -29.95 -29.66 6.87
C PRO A 85 -28.59 -29.86 6.17
N PRO A 86 -28.14 -31.11 5.92
CA PRO A 86 -26.84 -31.39 5.29
C PRO A 86 -26.58 -30.61 3.99
N ALA A 87 -27.60 -30.43 3.15
CA ALA A 87 -27.49 -29.62 1.92
C ALA A 87 -27.15 -28.14 2.21
N HIS A 88 -27.78 -27.55 3.23
CA HIS A 88 -27.48 -26.18 3.67
C HIS A 88 -26.10 -26.11 4.35
N ALA A 89 -25.66 -27.18 5.04
CA ALA A 89 -24.31 -27.24 5.58
C ALA A 89 -23.23 -27.22 4.49
N PHE A 90 -23.44 -27.96 3.39
CA PHE A 90 -22.57 -27.89 2.21
C PHE A 90 -22.58 -26.49 1.55
N GLU A 91 -23.74 -25.85 1.45
CA GLU A 91 -23.85 -24.47 0.97
C GLU A 91 -23.04 -23.51 1.86
N LEU A 92 -23.19 -23.59 3.19
CA LEU A 92 -22.40 -22.76 4.11
C LEU A 92 -20.90 -23.01 3.99
N LEU A 93 -20.45 -24.27 3.87
CA LEU A 93 -19.03 -24.59 3.61
C LEU A 93 -18.53 -23.99 2.29
N SER A 94 -19.36 -23.98 1.24
CA SER A 94 -18.99 -23.39 -0.05
C SER A 94 -18.78 -21.87 0.01
N HIS A 95 -19.56 -21.18 0.85
CA HIS A 95 -19.44 -19.75 1.08
C HIS A 95 -18.28 -19.37 2.02
N MET A 96 -17.66 -20.34 2.69
CA MET A 96 -16.46 -20.10 3.49
C MET A 96 -15.16 -20.01 2.66
N LYS A 97 -15.23 -20.38 1.37
CA LYS A 97 -14.23 -20.15 0.31
C LYS A 97 -12.83 -20.77 0.46
N GLY A 98 -12.36 -21.10 1.66
CA GLY A 98 -10.98 -21.57 1.88
C GLY A 98 -10.67 -21.99 3.32
N GLY A 99 -9.47 -22.52 3.54
CA GLY A 99 -8.94 -22.81 4.87
C GLY A 99 -9.67 -23.97 5.55
N PRO A 100 -10.19 -23.82 6.78
CA PRO A 100 -10.88 -24.90 7.48
C PRO A 100 -12.05 -25.52 6.71
N SER A 101 -12.74 -24.76 5.84
CA SER A 101 -13.80 -25.33 5.01
C SER A 101 -13.26 -26.27 3.94
N VAL A 102 -12.12 -25.94 3.31
CA VAL A 102 -11.44 -26.80 2.33
C VAL A 102 -10.90 -28.06 3.00
N GLU A 103 -10.32 -27.93 4.19
CA GLU A 103 -9.89 -29.10 4.99
C GLU A 103 -11.05 -30.07 5.24
N VAL A 104 -12.19 -29.55 5.73
CA VAL A 104 -13.40 -30.34 5.94
C VAL A 104 -13.93 -30.95 4.64
N LEU A 105 -13.97 -30.19 3.55
CA LEU A 105 -14.44 -30.67 2.27
C LEU A 105 -13.53 -31.77 1.70
N LEU A 106 -12.20 -31.67 1.87
CA LEU A 106 -11.25 -32.71 1.48
C LEU A 106 -11.44 -33.96 2.32
N ASP A 107 -11.63 -33.83 3.64
CA ASP A 107 -11.91 -34.97 4.51
C ASP A 107 -13.17 -35.72 4.08
N LEU A 108 -14.21 -35.00 3.68
CA LEU A 108 -15.48 -35.57 3.22
C LEU A 108 -15.34 -36.17 1.81
N ALA A 109 -14.68 -35.47 0.88
CA ALA A 109 -14.49 -35.89 -0.51
C ALA A 109 -13.59 -37.12 -0.67
N LEU A 110 -12.63 -37.28 0.26
CA LEU A 110 -11.70 -38.42 0.28
C LEU A 110 -12.14 -39.53 1.25
N GLY A 111 -13.31 -39.39 1.89
CA GLY A 111 -13.86 -40.35 2.83
C GLY A 111 -14.57 -41.55 2.17
N ASP A 112 -15.06 -42.47 3.01
CA ASP A 112 -15.63 -43.76 2.58
C ASP A 112 -17.10 -43.69 2.11
N ASP A 113 -17.87 -42.68 2.56
CA ASP A 113 -19.28 -42.52 2.16
C ASP A 113 -19.37 -41.90 0.77
N ALA A 114 -19.72 -42.71 -0.24
CA ALA A 114 -19.74 -42.27 -1.63
C ALA A 114 -20.72 -41.13 -1.93
N ALA A 115 -21.84 -41.01 -1.20
CA ALA A 115 -22.83 -39.96 -1.44
C ALA A 115 -22.34 -38.61 -0.89
N ILE A 116 -21.78 -38.62 0.31
CA ILE A 116 -21.15 -37.45 0.94
C ILE A 116 -19.90 -37.03 0.14
N ALA A 117 -19.07 -37.99 -0.25
CA ALA A 117 -17.85 -37.73 -1.00
C ALA A 117 -18.14 -37.06 -2.36
N ALA A 118 -19.17 -37.51 -3.08
CA ALA A 118 -19.60 -36.89 -4.32
C ALA A 118 -20.08 -35.43 -4.10
N GLN A 119 -20.89 -35.17 -3.06
CA GLN A 119 -21.37 -33.82 -2.76
C GLN A 119 -20.23 -32.88 -2.36
N ALA A 120 -19.30 -33.34 -1.52
CA ALA A 120 -18.12 -32.59 -1.15
C ALA A 120 -17.22 -32.30 -2.37
N GLY A 121 -17.08 -33.27 -3.28
CA GLY A 121 -16.38 -33.10 -4.55
C GLY A 121 -17.00 -32.01 -5.43
N GLU A 122 -18.33 -31.97 -5.56
CA GLU A 122 -19.03 -30.91 -6.30
C GLU A 122 -18.78 -29.52 -5.70
N VAL A 123 -18.73 -29.42 -4.36
CA VAL A 123 -18.39 -28.15 -3.71
C VAL A 123 -16.93 -27.78 -3.98
N LEU A 124 -15.98 -28.71 -3.82
CA LEU A 124 -14.55 -28.47 -4.06
C LEU A 124 -14.26 -27.97 -5.48
N LYS A 125 -14.97 -28.48 -6.49
CA LYS A 125 -14.85 -28.01 -7.89
C LYS A 125 -15.13 -26.52 -8.08
N THR A 126 -15.78 -25.87 -7.12
CA THR A 126 -16.06 -24.42 -7.13
C THR A 126 -15.07 -23.59 -6.29
N GLN A 127 -14.19 -24.25 -5.52
CA GLN A 127 -13.24 -23.60 -4.63
C GLN A 127 -11.89 -23.34 -5.34
N VAL A 128 -11.25 -22.22 -4.97
CA VAL A 128 -9.96 -21.80 -5.57
C VAL A 128 -8.84 -21.62 -4.55
N TYR A 129 -9.15 -21.34 -3.28
CA TYR A 129 -8.14 -21.12 -2.24
C TYR A 129 -7.64 -22.42 -1.63
N LEU A 130 -6.94 -23.20 -2.46
CA LEU A 130 -6.22 -24.41 -2.07
C LEU A 130 -4.72 -24.10 -2.05
N TYR A 131 -4.07 -24.50 -0.97
CA TYR A 131 -2.62 -24.33 -0.78
C TYR A 131 -1.89 -25.65 -1.01
N ALA A 132 -0.55 -25.61 -0.94
CA ALA A 132 0.30 -26.77 -1.21
C ALA A 132 -0.15 -28.04 -0.47
N ALA A 133 -0.46 -27.93 0.82
CA ALA A 133 -0.95 -29.04 1.64
C ALA A 133 -2.28 -29.64 1.12
N ASP A 134 -3.18 -28.81 0.59
CA ASP A 134 -4.48 -29.24 0.05
C ASP A 134 -4.29 -29.93 -1.32
N THR A 135 -3.49 -29.32 -2.19
CA THR A 135 -3.20 -29.85 -3.53
C THR A 135 -2.39 -31.14 -3.46
N ASP A 136 -1.48 -31.27 -2.49
CA ASP A 136 -0.70 -32.49 -2.27
C ASP A 136 -1.60 -33.67 -1.87
N ARG A 137 -2.57 -33.44 -0.97
CA ARG A 137 -3.58 -34.45 -0.59
C ARG A 137 -4.40 -34.91 -1.80
N LEU A 138 -4.84 -33.97 -2.65
CA LEU A 138 -5.56 -34.30 -3.88
C LEU A 138 -4.71 -35.10 -4.86
N ALA A 139 -3.44 -34.71 -5.05
CA ALA A 139 -2.52 -35.41 -5.95
C ALA A 139 -2.21 -36.82 -5.46
N GLU A 140 -2.01 -37.02 -4.16
CA GLU A 140 -1.82 -38.35 -3.57
C GLU A 140 -3.06 -39.22 -3.78
N ALA A 141 -4.25 -38.71 -3.47
CA ALA A 141 -5.50 -39.43 -3.67
C ALA A 141 -5.75 -39.79 -5.15
N TYR A 142 -5.42 -38.89 -6.07
CA TYR A 142 -5.48 -39.15 -7.52
C TYR A 142 -4.55 -40.29 -7.94
N ARG A 143 -3.28 -40.25 -7.48
CA ARG A 143 -2.30 -41.31 -7.76
C ARG A 143 -2.71 -42.66 -7.14
N ALA A 144 -3.44 -42.63 -6.03
CA ALA A 144 -4.04 -43.81 -5.41
C ALA A 144 -5.32 -44.32 -6.12
N GLY A 145 -5.80 -43.64 -7.15
CA GLY A 145 -6.95 -44.05 -7.95
C GLY A 145 -8.31 -43.63 -7.39
N ASN A 146 -8.38 -42.64 -6.49
CA ASN A 146 -9.64 -42.11 -5.97
C ASN A 146 -10.44 -41.42 -7.09
N ALA A 147 -11.69 -41.87 -7.30
CA ALA A 147 -12.53 -41.39 -8.39
C ALA A 147 -12.99 -39.92 -8.21
N VAL A 148 -13.26 -39.50 -6.97
CA VAL A 148 -13.66 -38.12 -6.65
C VAL A 148 -12.47 -37.17 -6.84
N ALA A 149 -11.28 -37.55 -6.37
CA ALA A 149 -10.06 -36.76 -6.59
C ALA A 149 -9.75 -36.59 -8.08
N LYS A 150 -9.91 -37.66 -8.88
CA LYS A 150 -9.79 -37.59 -10.34
C LYS A 150 -10.76 -36.60 -10.95
N ASP A 151 -12.03 -36.67 -10.56
CA ASP A 151 -13.08 -35.78 -11.08
C ASP A 151 -12.84 -34.30 -10.69
N ILE A 152 -12.35 -34.04 -9.47
CA ILE A 152 -11.92 -32.70 -9.02
C ILE A 152 -10.76 -32.19 -9.87
N ILE A 153 -9.69 -32.98 -10.04
CA ILE A 153 -8.49 -32.56 -10.80
C ILE A 153 -8.83 -32.35 -12.28
N GLU A 154 -9.67 -33.19 -12.88
CA GLU A 154 -10.15 -33.00 -14.25
C GLU A 154 -10.94 -31.69 -14.38
N SER A 155 -11.78 -31.34 -13.39
CA SER A 155 -12.52 -30.08 -13.35
C SER A 155 -11.59 -28.87 -13.20
N TYR A 156 -10.57 -28.95 -12.34
CA TYR A 156 -9.56 -27.90 -12.17
C TYR A 156 -8.71 -27.68 -13.41
N SER A 157 -8.36 -28.74 -14.15
CA SER A 157 -7.62 -28.62 -15.41
C SER A 157 -8.37 -27.84 -16.48
N LYS A 158 -9.71 -27.86 -16.43
CA LYS A 158 -10.62 -27.09 -17.30
C LYS A 158 -11.03 -25.75 -16.69
N ALA A 159 -10.53 -25.44 -15.49
CA ALA A 159 -10.91 -24.30 -14.68
C ALA A 159 -12.44 -24.11 -14.59
N GLU A 160 -13.20 -25.18 -14.31
CA GLU A 160 -14.68 -25.10 -14.30
C GLU A 160 -15.22 -24.14 -13.24
N PHE A 161 -14.50 -23.90 -12.14
CA PHE A 161 -14.81 -22.84 -11.16
C PHE A 161 -14.84 -21.44 -11.78
N PHE A 162 -14.17 -21.21 -12.92
CA PHE A 162 -14.15 -19.93 -13.64
C PHE A 162 -14.98 -19.98 -14.92
N THR A 163 -14.84 -21.03 -15.73
CA THR A 163 -15.51 -21.13 -17.04
C THR A 163 -17.02 -21.30 -16.93
N LYS A 164 -17.53 -21.82 -15.80
CA LYS A 164 -18.97 -21.91 -15.52
C LYS A 164 -19.56 -20.64 -14.88
N LEU A 165 -18.74 -19.64 -14.54
CA LEU A 165 -19.26 -18.36 -14.07
C LEU A 165 -20.00 -17.63 -15.22
N PRO A 166 -21.06 -16.88 -14.92
CA PRO A 166 -21.69 -15.99 -15.89
C PRO A 166 -20.67 -15.04 -16.51
N ASP A 167 -20.83 -14.73 -17.80
CA ASP A 167 -20.07 -13.65 -18.42
C ASP A 167 -20.51 -12.28 -17.86
N ILE A 168 -19.65 -11.28 -18.02
CA ILE A 168 -19.95 -9.92 -17.57
C ILE A 168 -21.16 -9.35 -18.32
N GLU A 169 -21.89 -8.45 -17.66
CA GLU A 169 -23.06 -7.76 -18.25
C GLU A 169 -22.64 -7.00 -19.53
N ASP A 170 -23.36 -7.20 -20.64
CA ASP A 170 -23.11 -6.49 -21.91
C ASP A 170 -23.29 -4.97 -21.77
N GLU A 171 -24.28 -4.56 -20.97
CA GLU A 171 -24.59 -3.17 -20.67
C GLU A 171 -24.76 -2.97 -19.17
N ILE A 172 -24.14 -1.92 -18.64
CA ILE A 172 -24.23 -1.52 -17.25
C ILE A 172 -24.81 -0.12 -17.18
N LYS A 173 -26.02 0.00 -16.61
CA LYS A 173 -26.62 1.32 -16.36
C LYS A 173 -26.05 1.90 -15.08
N VAL A 174 -25.62 3.15 -15.15
CA VAL A 174 -25.05 3.88 -14.01
C VAL A 174 -25.77 5.20 -13.77
N VAL A 175 -25.73 5.65 -12.52
CA VAL A 175 -26.06 7.02 -12.11
C VAL A 175 -24.82 7.64 -11.48
N THR A 176 -24.50 8.87 -11.86
CA THR A 176 -23.28 9.55 -11.39
C THR A 176 -23.46 10.15 -10.00
N TYR A 177 -22.39 10.13 -9.20
CA TYR A 177 -22.25 10.91 -7.97
C TYR A 177 -20.87 11.57 -7.95
N VAL A 178 -20.85 12.90 -8.06
CA VAL A 178 -19.61 13.68 -7.97
C VAL A 178 -19.24 13.83 -6.50
N ALA A 179 -18.15 13.17 -6.08
CA ALA A 179 -17.71 13.18 -4.69
C ALA A 179 -16.92 14.45 -4.33
N ALA A 180 -16.13 14.98 -5.27
CA ALA A 180 -15.44 16.26 -5.18
C ALA A 180 -14.95 16.73 -6.55
N GLU A 181 -14.59 18.02 -6.65
CA GLU A 181 -13.85 18.60 -7.77
C GLU A 181 -12.34 18.61 -7.45
N GLY A 182 -11.49 18.28 -8.43
CA GLY A 182 -10.04 18.08 -8.27
C GLY A 182 -9.65 16.63 -7.97
N ASP A 183 -8.35 16.42 -7.71
CA ASP A 183 -7.83 15.09 -7.36
C ASP A 183 -8.45 14.59 -6.04
N ILE A 184 -9.09 13.42 -6.07
CA ILE A 184 -9.64 12.78 -4.85
C ILE A 184 -8.58 11.88 -4.24
N SER A 185 -8.09 12.28 -3.06
CA SER A 185 -7.16 11.44 -2.30
C SER A 185 -7.88 10.26 -1.63
N THR A 186 -7.13 9.19 -1.37
CA THR A 186 -7.64 8.08 -0.55
C THR A 186 -7.92 8.48 0.90
N ASP A 187 -7.43 9.64 1.36
CA ASP A 187 -7.77 10.18 2.68
C ASP A 187 -9.22 10.70 2.74
N LEU A 188 -9.76 11.26 1.65
CA LEU A 188 -11.18 11.67 1.59
C LEU A 188 -12.12 10.46 1.72
N MET A 189 -11.75 9.33 1.13
CA MET A 189 -12.54 8.09 1.17
C MET A 189 -12.30 7.30 2.46
N SER A 190 -11.14 7.46 3.10
CA SER A 190 -10.73 6.72 4.30
C SER A 190 -9.73 7.57 5.12
N PRO A 191 -10.20 8.46 6.00
CA PRO A 191 -9.34 9.43 6.71
C PRO A 191 -8.27 8.78 7.58
N GLY A 192 -7.07 9.39 7.62
CA GLY A 192 -5.92 8.88 8.38
C GLY A 192 -6.16 8.78 9.88
N ASN A 193 -6.84 9.76 10.48
CA ASN A 193 -7.20 9.78 11.90
C ASN A 193 -8.25 8.71 12.29
N LYS A 194 -8.88 8.06 11.31
CA LYS A 194 -9.80 6.93 11.49
C LYS A 194 -9.16 5.58 11.17
N ALA A 195 -7.83 5.50 11.02
CA ALA A 195 -7.13 4.27 10.67
C ALA A 195 -7.41 3.11 11.66
N HIS A 196 -7.60 3.41 12.94
CA HIS A 196 -7.90 2.43 13.98
C HIS A 196 -9.19 1.61 13.75
N SER A 197 -10.14 2.12 12.97
CA SER A 197 -11.40 1.42 12.70
C SER A 197 -11.40 0.60 11.40
N ARG A 198 -10.34 0.65 10.59
CA ARG A 198 -10.32 0.05 9.23
C ARG A 198 -10.70 -1.43 9.15
N ALA A 199 -10.39 -2.20 10.19
CA ALA A 199 -10.76 -3.61 10.25
C ALA A 199 -12.27 -3.82 10.50
N ASP A 200 -12.95 -2.86 11.13
CA ASP A 200 -14.41 -2.86 11.24
C ASP A 200 -14.99 -2.09 10.05
N ARG A 201 -15.29 -2.82 8.96
CA ARG A 201 -15.71 -2.22 7.68
C ARG A 201 -16.94 -1.34 7.81
N GLU A 202 -17.91 -1.73 8.64
CA GLU A 202 -19.13 -0.95 8.87
C GLU A 202 -18.83 0.35 9.65
N LEU A 203 -18.09 0.25 10.76
CA LEU A 203 -17.69 1.42 11.55
C LEU A 203 -16.83 2.37 10.74
N HIS A 204 -15.86 1.85 9.98
CA HIS A 204 -15.01 2.65 9.12
C HIS A 204 -15.77 3.26 7.94
N GLY A 205 -16.79 2.57 7.44
CA GLY A 205 -17.69 3.03 6.39
C GLY A 205 -18.33 4.38 6.69
N LYS A 206 -18.59 4.70 7.98
CA LYS A 206 -19.12 6.00 8.40
C LYS A 206 -18.20 7.18 8.14
N SER A 207 -16.90 6.92 7.96
CA SER A 207 -15.92 7.96 7.63
C SER A 207 -15.82 8.25 6.13
N PHE A 208 -16.59 7.58 5.29
CA PHE A 208 -16.58 7.76 3.84
C PHE A 208 -17.13 9.13 3.45
N VAL A 209 -16.26 10.01 2.93
CA VAL A 209 -16.57 11.37 2.43
C VAL A 209 -17.25 12.26 3.48
N SER A 210 -18.57 12.13 3.67
CA SER A 210 -19.35 12.79 4.71
C SER A 210 -20.68 12.06 4.94
N GLU A 211 -21.34 12.30 6.08
CA GLU A 211 -22.68 11.74 6.34
C GLU A 211 -23.73 12.23 5.32
N ALA A 212 -23.62 13.48 4.86
CA ALA A 212 -24.50 14.02 3.82
C ALA A 212 -24.33 13.27 2.50
N ALA A 213 -23.08 13.03 2.08
CA ALA A 213 -22.77 12.27 0.88
C ALA A 213 -23.31 10.84 0.95
N GLN A 214 -23.19 10.19 2.12
CA GLN A 214 -23.73 8.86 2.35
C GLN A 214 -25.26 8.83 2.19
N GLN A 215 -25.98 9.84 2.70
CA GLN A 215 -27.44 9.95 2.54
C GLN A 215 -27.84 10.18 1.09
N GLU A 216 -27.12 11.04 0.37
CA GLU A 216 -27.35 11.32 -1.04
C GLU A 216 -27.14 10.07 -1.91
N ILE A 217 -26.07 9.30 -1.67
CA ILE A 217 -25.81 8.02 -2.36
C ILE A 217 -26.97 7.04 -2.12
N ARG A 218 -27.46 6.93 -0.88
CA ARG A 218 -28.60 6.05 -0.56
C ARG A 218 -29.88 6.52 -1.23
N ALA A 219 -30.12 7.84 -1.30
CA ALA A 219 -31.26 8.40 -2.01
C ALA A 219 -31.19 8.09 -3.51
N LEU A 220 -30.02 8.27 -4.14
CA LEU A 220 -29.80 7.92 -5.55
C LEU A 220 -30.04 6.43 -5.83
N GLN A 221 -29.58 5.54 -4.94
CA GLN A 221 -29.85 4.10 -5.07
C GLN A 221 -31.35 3.77 -4.97
N ALA A 222 -32.09 4.47 -4.10
CA ALA A 222 -33.54 4.29 -3.97
C ALA A 222 -34.31 4.85 -5.17
N GLU A 223 -33.86 5.95 -5.76
CA GLU A 223 -34.45 6.57 -6.96
C GLU A 223 -34.12 5.79 -8.24
N HIS A 224 -32.99 5.07 -8.26
CA HIS A 224 -32.50 4.31 -9.41
C HIS A 224 -32.15 2.85 -9.07
N PRO A 225 -33.11 2.01 -8.64
CA PRO A 225 -32.86 0.65 -8.19
C PRO A 225 -32.34 -0.30 -9.29
N ASP A 226 -32.50 0.07 -10.56
CA ASP A 226 -32.00 -0.66 -11.73
C ASP A 226 -30.58 -0.22 -12.18
N LYS A 227 -29.94 0.70 -11.45
CA LYS A 227 -28.66 1.31 -11.84
C LYS A 227 -27.63 1.20 -10.72
N ARG A 228 -26.35 1.18 -11.11
CA ARG A 228 -25.23 1.25 -10.17
C ARG A 228 -24.79 2.70 -9.97
N VAL A 229 -24.34 3.05 -8.77
CA VAL A 229 -23.76 4.37 -8.53
C VAL A 229 -22.31 4.38 -9.02
N MET A 230 -21.95 5.36 -9.85
CA MET A 230 -20.57 5.63 -10.27
C MET A 230 -20.03 6.84 -9.52
N LEU A 231 -19.01 6.63 -8.68
CA LEU A 231 -18.38 7.69 -7.88
C LEU A 231 -17.35 8.46 -8.72
N ILE A 232 -17.40 9.79 -8.74
CA ILE A 232 -16.61 10.62 -9.67
C ILE A 232 -15.72 11.63 -8.95
N ALA A 233 -14.46 11.71 -9.40
CA ALA A 233 -13.54 12.83 -9.18
C ALA A 233 -13.63 13.78 -10.40
N GLU A 234 -14.33 14.90 -10.25
CA GLU A 234 -14.59 15.81 -11.36
C GLU A 234 -13.41 16.77 -11.56
N LYS A 235 -12.98 16.97 -12.81
CA LYS A 235 -11.74 17.71 -13.16
C LYS A 235 -10.46 17.21 -12.46
N GLY A 236 -10.45 15.95 -12.03
CA GLY A 236 -9.31 15.36 -11.34
C GLY A 236 -9.16 13.86 -11.53
N THR A 237 -8.19 13.33 -10.79
CA THR A 237 -7.83 11.91 -10.76
C THR A 237 -8.42 11.25 -9.53
N MET A 238 -9.00 10.06 -9.68
CA MET A 238 -9.53 9.30 -8.55
C MET A 238 -8.43 8.50 -7.83
N GLY A 239 -8.41 8.58 -6.50
CA GLY A 239 -7.64 7.70 -5.63
C GLY A 239 -6.15 8.04 -5.51
N VAL A 240 -5.76 9.31 -5.52
CA VAL A 240 -4.35 9.72 -5.35
C VAL A 240 -3.86 9.52 -3.91
N GLY A 241 -2.55 9.35 -3.73
CA GLY A 241 -1.90 9.27 -2.41
C GLY A 241 -1.69 7.85 -1.88
N SER A 242 -2.22 7.56 -0.68
CA SER A 242 -1.91 6.34 0.09
C SER A 242 -2.52 5.07 -0.51
N SER A 243 -1.82 3.95 -0.40
CA SER A 243 -2.23 2.61 -0.88
C SER A 243 -3.29 1.90 -0.01
N ARG A 244 -3.98 2.63 0.89
CA ARG A 244 -4.91 2.04 1.86
C ARG A 244 -6.11 1.37 1.16
N MET A 245 -6.25 0.06 1.33
CA MET A 245 -7.37 -0.72 0.77
C MET A 245 -8.74 -0.26 1.31
N SER A 246 -8.77 0.31 2.51
CA SER A 246 -9.97 0.88 3.14
C SER A 246 -10.67 1.93 2.29
N GLY A 247 -9.95 2.66 1.43
CA GLY A 247 -10.57 3.59 0.48
C GLY A 247 -11.49 2.85 -0.50
N VAL A 248 -11.00 1.81 -1.16
CA VAL A 248 -11.79 0.99 -2.09
C VAL A 248 -12.87 0.20 -1.34
N ASN A 249 -12.57 -0.35 -0.15
CA ASN A 249 -13.56 -1.06 0.66
C ASN A 249 -14.74 -0.16 1.04
N ASN A 250 -14.51 1.11 1.39
CA ASN A 250 -15.60 2.05 1.65
C ASN A 250 -16.41 2.33 0.37
N VAL A 251 -15.76 2.53 -0.77
CA VAL A 251 -16.49 2.70 -2.05
C VAL A 251 -17.36 1.47 -2.31
N ALA A 252 -16.80 0.25 -2.22
CA ALA A 252 -17.55 -0.98 -2.43
C ALA A 252 -18.69 -1.16 -1.42
N LEU A 253 -18.50 -0.82 -0.15
CA LEU A 253 -19.54 -0.89 0.88
C LEU A 253 -20.74 0.02 0.57
N TRP A 254 -20.47 1.22 0.04
CA TRP A 254 -21.51 2.21 -0.23
C TRP A 254 -22.15 2.07 -1.62
N THR A 255 -21.39 1.70 -2.65
CA THR A 255 -21.85 1.69 -4.06
C THR A 255 -21.82 0.32 -4.75
N GLY A 256 -21.13 -0.66 -4.16
CA GLY A 256 -20.95 -2.00 -4.71
C GLY A 256 -22.10 -2.98 -4.40
N LYS A 257 -21.87 -4.26 -4.74
CA LYS A 257 -22.81 -5.38 -4.53
C LYS A 257 -22.34 -6.26 -3.38
N GLU A 258 -23.25 -6.81 -2.58
CA GLU A 258 -22.90 -7.79 -1.54
C GLU A 258 -22.33 -9.07 -2.17
N THR A 259 -21.23 -9.59 -1.62
CA THR A 259 -20.57 -10.79 -2.17
C THR A 259 -21.23 -12.10 -1.75
N SER A 260 -21.89 -12.11 -0.59
CA SER A 260 -22.59 -13.27 -0.04
C SER A 260 -23.55 -12.81 1.05
N PRO A 261 -24.74 -13.40 1.16
CA PRO A 261 -25.64 -13.13 2.28
C PRO A 261 -25.09 -13.63 3.62
N TYR A 262 -24.07 -14.50 3.61
CA TYR A 262 -23.47 -15.12 4.81
C TYR A 262 -22.19 -14.41 5.28
N ILE A 263 -21.71 -13.41 4.53
CA ILE A 263 -20.48 -12.66 4.85
C ILE A 263 -20.84 -11.18 4.97
N PRO A 264 -21.02 -10.66 6.19
CA PRO A 264 -21.48 -9.30 6.39
C PRO A 264 -20.40 -8.27 5.98
N PHE A 265 -20.83 -7.14 5.41
CA PHE A 265 -20.00 -5.97 5.10
C PHE A 265 -18.84 -6.22 4.11
N VAL A 266 -18.94 -7.25 3.29
CA VAL A 266 -18.01 -7.53 2.19
C VAL A 266 -18.72 -7.36 0.86
N ASN A 267 -18.46 -6.22 0.21
CA ASN A 267 -19.03 -5.86 -1.07
C ASN A 267 -17.96 -5.85 -2.17
N ASN A 268 -18.39 -6.01 -3.42
CA ASN A 268 -17.54 -6.01 -4.61
C ASN A 268 -18.15 -5.19 -5.75
N ALA A 269 -17.49 -5.20 -6.91
CA ALA A 269 -17.91 -4.54 -8.14
C ALA A 269 -18.25 -3.02 -8.03
N PRO A 270 -17.46 -2.21 -7.28
CA PRO A 270 -17.63 -0.75 -7.29
C PRO A 270 -17.34 -0.18 -8.70
N ILE A 271 -17.96 0.95 -9.03
CA ILE A 271 -17.64 1.71 -10.24
C ILE A 271 -17.17 3.10 -9.82
N VAL A 272 -15.97 3.47 -10.27
CA VAL A 272 -15.41 4.81 -10.04
C VAL A 272 -14.95 5.42 -11.36
N ALA A 273 -14.90 6.74 -11.39
CA ALA A 273 -14.39 7.48 -12.54
C ALA A 273 -13.64 8.74 -12.10
N GLY A 274 -12.74 9.20 -12.96
CA GLY A 274 -12.12 10.51 -12.83
C GLY A 274 -12.05 11.18 -14.20
N THR A 275 -12.14 12.50 -14.24
CA THR A 275 -11.90 13.27 -15.47
C THR A 275 -10.53 12.95 -16.08
N ASN A 276 -9.52 12.78 -15.23
CA ASN A 276 -8.15 12.45 -15.60
C ASN A 276 -7.80 10.97 -15.32
N GLY A 277 -8.82 10.10 -15.20
CA GLY A 277 -8.65 8.69 -14.90
C GLY A 277 -8.43 8.35 -13.42
N ILE A 278 -7.82 7.19 -13.18
CA ILE A 278 -7.65 6.58 -11.86
C ILE A 278 -6.16 6.40 -11.58
N SER A 279 -5.75 6.64 -10.32
CA SER A 279 -4.36 6.42 -9.93
C SER A 279 -3.96 4.94 -10.05
N PRO A 280 -2.71 4.61 -10.42
CA PRO A 280 -2.31 3.22 -10.69
C PRO A 280 -2.47 2.25 -9.52
N ILE A 281 -2.18 2.70 -8.28
CA ILE A 281 -2.34 1.84 -7.08
C ILE A 281 -3.81 1.62 -6.77
N PHE A 282 -4.64 2.67 -6.90
CA PHE A 282 -6.08 2.56 -6.67
C PHE A 282 -6.75 1.67 -7.72
N MET A 283 -6.29 1.70 -8.97
CA MET A 283 -6.76 0.79 -10.01
C MET A 283 -6.48 -0.69 -9.69
N THR A 284 -5.30 -1.00 -9.16
CA THR A 284 -4.98 -2.37 -8.70
C THR A 284 -5.92 -2.81 -7.57
N ALA A 285 -6.15 -1.95 -6.58
CA ALA A 285 -7.07 -2.20 -5.47
C ALA A 285 -8.54 -2.36 -5.93
N LEU A 286 -8.97 -1.62 -6.96
CA LEU A 286 -10.29 -1.85 -7.57
C LEU A 286 -10.38 -3.25 -8.19
N GLY A 287 -9.33 -3.69 -8.90
CA GLY A 287 -9.25 -5.03 -9.49
C GLY A 287 -9.37 -6.17 -8.46
N VAL A 288 -8.83 -5.98 -7.25
CA VAL A 288 -9.02 -6.91 -6.12
C VAL A 288 -10.51 -7.11 -5.79
N THR A 289 -11.31 -6.05 -5.88
CA THR A 289 -12.76 -6.10 -5.64
C THR A 289 -13.60 -6.35 -6.89
N GLY A 290 -12.99 -6.66 -8.05
CA GLY A 290 -13.70 -6.80 -9.33
C GLY A 290 -14.38 -5.51 -9.78
N GLY A 291 -13.87 -4.35 -9.35
CA GLY A 291 -14.39 -3.03 -9.67
C GLY A 291 -14.01 -2.54 -11.06
N ILE A 292 -14.67 -1.46 -11.51
CA ILE A 292 -14.46 -0.81 -12.81
C ILE A 292 -13.98 0.61 -12.56
N GLY A 293 -12.81 0.96 -13.11
CA GLY A 293 -12.29 2.33 -13.12
C GLY A 293 -12.38 2.94 -14.50
N ILE A 294 -12.98 4.13 -14.61
CA ILE A 294 -13.23 4.82 -15.89
C ILE A 294 -12.43 6.12 -15.99
N ASP A 295 -11.80 6.31 -17.16
CA ASP A 295 -11.21 7.58 -17.59
C ASP A 295 -12.24 8.36 -18.42
N LEU A 296 -12.83 9.40 -17.84
CA LEU A 296 -13.94 10.12 -18.44
C LEU A 296 -13.49 11.02 -19.59
N LYS A 297 -12.36 11.73 -19.46
CA LYS A 297 -11.92 12.73 -20.45
C LYS A 297 -13.03 13.73 -20.82
N ASN A 298 -13.94 13.99 -19.87
CA ASN A 298 -15.11 14.84 -20.05
C ASN A 298 -14.76 16.33 -20.14
N TRP A 299 -13.50 16.69 -19.87
CA TRP A 299 -12.94 18.02 -20.09
C TRP A 299 -11.80 17.99 -21.10
N GLY A 300 -11.68 19.03 -21.91
CA GLY A 300 -10.58 19.20 -22.87
C GLY A 300 -9.94 20.58 -22.77
N ARG A 301 -8.63 20.68 -23.08
CA ARG A 301 -7.95 21.97 -23.23
C ARG A 301 -8.43 22.66 -24.50
N VAL A 302 -8.77 23.94 -24.39
CA VAL A 302 -9.05 24.80 -25.56
C VAL A 302 -7.71 25.13 -26.23
N MET A 303 -7.60 24.85 -27.51
CA MET A 303 -6.39 25.10 -28.30
C MET A 303 -6.56 26.33 -29.19
N ASP A 304 -5.47 27.05 -29.45
CA ASP A 304 -5.40 28.12 -30.45
C ASP A 304 -5.25 27.57 -31.89
N GLU A 305 -5.15 28.47 -32.87
CA GLU A 305 -5.01 28.12 -34.30
C GLU A 305 -3.70 27.37 -34.60
N ASP A 306 -2.69 27.49 -33.74
CA ASP A 306 -1.39 26.84 -33.86
C ASP A 306 -1.31 25.51 -33.09
N GLY A 307 -2.40 25.11 -32.42
CA GLY A 307 -2.50 23.88 -31.64
C GLY A 307 -1.92 23.97 -30.23
N ASN A 308 -1.62 25.17 -29.74
CA ASN A 308 -1.17 25.40 -28.37
C ASN A 308 -2.36 25.62 -27.45
N PRO A 309 -2.32 25.17 -26.18
CA PRO A 309 -3.37 25.47 -25.22
C PRO A 309 -3.51 26.98 -24.99
N ILE A 310 -4.74 27.50 -25.11
CA ILE A 310 -5.04 28.88 -24.72
C ILE A 310 -4.90 28.97 -23.20
N LEU A 311 -4.01 29.84 -22.74
CA LEU A 311 -3.77 30.04 -21.31
C LEU A 311 -4.62 31.19 -20.75
N ASN A 312 -5.07 31.06 -19.52
CA ASN A 312 -5.70 32.12 -18.74
C ASN A 312 -4.64 33.08 -18.16
N ASN A 313 -5.07 34.10 -17.43
CA ASN A 313 -4.19 35.13 -16.86
C ASN A 313 -3.14 34.59 -15.87
N ASP A 314 -3.34 33.38 -15.36
CA ASP A 314 -2.46 32.71 -14.40
C ASP A 314 -1.57 31.65 -15.10
N GLY A 315 -1.56 31.63 -16.44
CA GLY A 315 -0.75 30.71 -17.24
C GLY A 315 -1.32 29.29 -17.35
N ASN A 316 -2.59 29.07 -16.98
CA ASN A 316 -3.23 27.75 -17.01
C ASN A 316 -4.09 27.55 -18.27
N PRO A 317 -4.09 26.37 -18.91
CA PRO A 317 -4.98 26.07 -20.03
C PRO A 317 -6.45 26.30 -19.70
N VAL A 318 -7.17 26.98 -20.58
CA VAL A 318 -8.64 27.09 -20.53
C VAL A 318 -9.23 25.71 -20.84
N LEU A 319 -10.18 25.26 -20.02
CA LEU A 319 -10.85 23.97 -20.18
C LEU A 319 -12.30 24.13 -20.66
N GLU A 320 -12.75 23.21 -21.50
CA GLU A 320 -14.13 23.11 -22.00
C GLU A 320 -14.74 21.74 -21.63
N GLU A 321 -15.98 21.74 -21.14
CA GLU A 321 -16.75 20.53 -20.83
C GLU A 321 -17.32 19.94 -22.13
N LYS A 322 -17.00 18.67 -22.40
CA LYS A 322 -17.48 17.94 -23.60
C LYS A 322 -18.84 17.29 -23.37
N TYR A 323 -19.06 16.77 -22.17
CA TYR A 323 -20.32 16.16 -21.73
C TYR A 323 -20.39 16.19 -20.20
N SER A 324 -21.61 16.22 -19.66
CA SER A 324 -21.80 16.36 -18.22
C SER A 324 -21.85 15.03 -17.49
N VAL A 325 -21.30 15.04 -16.28
CA VAL A 325 -21.37 13.94 -15.30
C VAL A 325 -21.91 14.40 -13.95
N ALA A 326 -22.60 15.54 -13.91
CA ALA A 326 -23.21 16.10 -12.72
C ALA A 326 -24.04 15.05 -11.95
N THR A 327 -24.01 15.10 -10.62
CA THR A 327 -24.71 14.12 -9.76
C THR A 327 -26.15 13.88 -10.20
N GLY A 328 -26.54 12.61 -10.37
CA GLY A 328 -27.84 12.19 -10.88
C GLY A 328 -27.89 11.96 -12.39
N THR A 329 -26.80 12.19 -13.14
CA THR A 329 -26.75 11.90 -14.58
C THR A 329 -26.79 10.39 -14.81
N VAL A 330 -27.66 9.93 -15.71
CA VAL A 330 -27.77 8.52 -16.09
C VAL A 330 -26.94 8.26 -17.33
N LEU A 331 -26.07 7.26 -17.27
CA LEU A 331 -25.19 6.83 -18.35
C LEU A 331 -25.25 5.31 -18.53
N THR A 332 -24.77 4.82 -19.66
CA THR A 332 -24.69 3.38 -19.95
C THR A 332 -23.27 3.02 -20.35
N ILE A 333 -22.67 2.02 -19.69
CA ILE A 333 -21.38 1.45 -20.07
C ILE A 333 -21.64 0.21 -20.93
N LYS A 334 -21.21 0.24 -22.19
CA LYS A 334 -21.22 -0.93 -23.08
C LYS A 334 -19.90 -1.67 -22.93
N THR A 335 -19.90 -2.78 -22.21
CA THR A 335 -18.68 -3.48 -21.79
C THR A 335 -17.95 -4.15 -22.95
N LYS A 336 -18.70 -4.71 -23.91
CA LYS A 336 -18.15 -5.36 -25.12
C LYS A 336 -17.53 -4.36 -26.09
N ASP A 337 -18.19 -3.21 -26.29
CA ASP A 337 -17.74 -2.18 -27.22
C ASP A 337 -16.70 -1.23 -26.58
N GLY A 338 -16.57 -1.27 -25.25
CA GLY A 338 -15.70 -0.37 -24.50
C GLY A 338 -16.13 1.09 -24.61
N LYS A 339 -17.43 1.38 -24.53
CA LYS A 339 -17.99 2.74 -24.68
C LYS A 339 -18.78 3.17 -23.45
N LEU A 340 -18.62 4.43 -23.07
CA LEU A 340 -19.56 5.13 -22.20
C LEU A 340 -20.53 5.93 -23.07
N CYS A 341 -21.82 5.73 -22.86
CA CYS A 341 -22.89 6.32 -23.64
C CYS A 341 -23.85 7.12 -22.76
N GLY A 342 -24.65 7.98 -23.41
CA GLY A 342 -25.81 8.63 -22.80
C GLY A 342 -26.85 7.62 -22.27
N ALA A 343 -27.89 8.15 -21.61
CA ALA A 343 -28.89 7.33 -20.90
C ALA A 343 -29.61 6.28 -21.77
N ASP A 344 -29.79 6.55 -23.06
CA ASP A 344 -30.45 5.65 -24.03
C ASP A 344 -29.48 4.67 -24.71
N GLY A 345 -28.18 4.77 -24.43
CA GLY A 345 -27.13 3.95 -25.04
C GLY A 345 -26.86 4.25 -26.52
N MET A 346 -27.43 5.33 -27.09
CA MET A 346 -27.25 5.67 -28.51
C MET A 346 -26.13 6.69 -28.74
N GLU A 347 -26.01 7.69 -27.88
CA GLU A 347 -24.95 8.69 -27.95
C GLU A 347 -23.66 8.16 -27.31
N GLU A 348 -22.61 7.96 -28.11
CA GLU A 348 -21.28 7.62 -27.59
C GLU A 348 -20.57 8.88 -27.06
N LEU A 349 -20.19 8.87 -25.79
CA LEU A 349 -19.55 10.00 -25.12
C LEU A 349 -18.03 9.86 -25.09
N VAL A 350 -17.53 8.68 -24.67
CA VAL A 350 -16.08 8.41 -24.59
C VAL A 350 -15.75 6.93 -24.73
N ASP A 351 -14.54 6.67 -25.23
CA ASP A 351 -13.92 5.35 -25.24
C ASP A 351 -13.37 4.97 -23.86
N VAL A 352 -13.81 3.83 -23.36
CA VAL A 352 -13.43 3.25 -22.07
C VAL A 352 -12.90 1.82 -22.22
N ALA A 353 -12.43 1.44 -23.42
CA ALA A 353 -11.98 0.07 -23.69
C ALA A 353 -10.81 -0.35 -22.79
N SER A 354 -9.99 0.60 -22.34
CA SER A 354 -8.90 0.36 -21.38
C SER A 354 -9.38 -0.20 -20.03
N SER A 355 -10.63 0.09 -19.63
CA SER A 355 -11.26 -0.47 -18.41
C SER A 355 -11.62 -1.95 -18.56
N PHE A 356 -11.65 -2.48 -19.79
CA PHE A 356 -12.09 -3.83 -20.14
C PHE A 356 -11.01 -4.61 -20.89
N SER A 357 -9.75 -4.48 -20.46
CA SER A 357 -8.68 -5.39 -20.89
C SER A 357 -9.07 -6.85 -20.61
N PRO A 358 -8.53 -7.85 -21.35
CA PRO A 358 -8.86 -9.25 -21.10
C PRO A 358 -8.72 -9.66 -19.62
N GLN A 359 -7.65 -9.22 -18.96
CA GLN A 359 -7.39 -9.48 -17.54
C GLN A 359 -8.39 -8.74 -16.63
N SER A 360 -8.74 -7.49 -16.95
CA SER A 360 -9.79 -6.76 -16.22
C SER A 360 -11.13 -7.48 -16.30
N VAL A 361 -11.48 -8.02 -17.48
CA VAL A 361 -12.70 -8.81 -17.67
C VAL A 361 -12.68 -10.09 -16.84
N GLU A 362 -11.53 -10.78 -16.72
CA GLU A 362 -11.37 -11.92 -15.82
C GLU A 362 -11.66 -11.55 -14.36
N PHE A 363 -11.10 -10.43 -13.89
CA PHE A 363 -11.30 -9.97 -12.51
C PHE A 363 -12.75 -9.59 -12.23
N ILE A 364 -13.39 -8.87 -13.16
CA ILE A 364 -14.82 -8.51 -13.05
C ILE A 364 -15.68 -9.79 -13.03
N LYS A 365 -15.41 -10.74 -13.94
CA LYS A 365 -16.12 -12.02 -14.02
C LYS A 365 -15.98 -12.86 -12.76
N ALA A 366 -14.77 -12.95 -12.21
CA ALA A 366 -14.49 -13.70 -10.99
C ALA A 366 -14.90 -12.96 -9.70
N GLY A 367 -15.31 -11.70 -9.80
CA GLY A 367 -15.65 -10.84 -8.66
C GLY A 367 -14.44 -10.40 -7.83
N GLY A 368 -13.23 -10.49 -8.39
CA GLY A 368 -11.96 -10.12 -7.77
C GLY A 368 -10.75 -10.80 -8.41
N SER A 369 -9.56 -10.20 -8.26
CA SER A 369 -8.33 -10.71 -8.85
C SER A 369 -7.78 -11.97 -8.17
N TYR A 370 -8.00 -12.16 -6.87
CA TYR A 370 -7.45 -13.31 -6.13
C TYR A 370 -7.90 -14.65 -6.69
N ALA A 371 -9.20 -14.79 -6.99
CA ALA A 371 -9.75 -16.03 -7.52
C ALA A 371 -9.17 -16.38 -8.89
N VAL A 372 -8.82 -15.39 -9.70
CA VAL A 372 -8.14 -15.58 -10.98
C VAL A 372 -6.70 -16.05 -10.78
N VAL A 373 -5.96 -15.45 -9.84
CA VAL A 373 -4.56 -15.84 -9.56
C VAL A 373 -4.49 -17.26 -9.02
N PHE A 374 -5.29 -17.59 -8.01
CA PHE A 374 -5.35 -18.94 -7.45
C PHE A 374 -5.87 -19.96 -8.47
N GLY A 375 -6.85 -19.58 -9.29
CA GLY A 375 -7.36 -20.41 -10.37
C GLY A 375 -6.31 -20.78 -11.42
N LYS A 376 -5.45 -19.82 -11.82
CA LYS A 376 -4.29 -20.09 -12.70
C LYS A 376 -3.31 -21.09 -12.07
N LYS A 377 -3.01 -20.94 -10.77
CA LYS A 377 -2.14 -21.89 -10.05
C LYS A 377 -2.76 -23.29 -9.97
N LEU A 378 -4.05 -23.39 -9.67
CA LEU A 378 -4.78 -24.67 -9.62
C LEU A 378 -4.84 -25.38 -10.97
N GLN A 379 -5.03 -24.64 -12.07
CA GLN A 379 -5.03 -25.22 -13.40
C GLN A 379 -3.66 -25.79 -13.77
N THR A 380 -2.59 -25.07 -13.40
CA THR A 380 -1.20 -25.52 -13.57
C THR A 380 -0.96 -26.82 -12.78
N PHE A 381 -1.29 -26.82 -11.48
CA PHE A 381 -1.21 -28.00 -10.61
C PHE A 381 -1.96 -29.21 -11.19
N ALA A 382 -3.18 -29.01 -11.68
CA ALA A 382 -4.00 -30.09 -12.21
C ALA A 382 -3.40 -30.68 -13.50
N ALA A 383 -2.93 -29.82 -14.41
CA ALA A 383 -2.28 -30.24 -15.65
C ALA A 383 -0.99 -31.04 -15.38
N GLU A 384 -0.15 -30.55 -14.46
CA GLU A 384 1.08 -31.24 -14.03
C GLU A 384 0.78 -32.59 -13.37
N THR A 385 -0.20 -32.65 -12.46
CA THR A 385 -0.57 -33.88 -11.75
C THR A 385 -1.09 -34.96 -12.71
N MET A 386 -1.78 -34.57 -13.77
CA MET A 386 -2.25 -35.48 -14.82
C MET A 386 -1.21 -35.77 -15.91
N GLY A 387 -0.09 -35.04 -15.95
CA GLY A 387 0.91 -35.13 -17.02
C GLY A 387 0.39 -34.66 -18.39
N THR A 388 -0.49 -33.66 -18.41
CA THR A 388 -1.09 -33.10 -19.63
C THR A 388 -0.60 -31.69 -19.91
N GLU A 389 -0.62 -31.27 -21.17
CA GLU A 389 -0.35 -29.89 -21.56
C GLU A 389 -1.37 -28.92 -20.93
N LEU A 390 -0.88 -27.82 -20.36
CA LEU A 390 -1.73 -26.77 -19.81
C LEU A 390 -2.50 -26.06 -20.93
N LYS A 391 -3.82 -26.19 -20.90
CA LYS A 391 -4.73 -25.42 -21.76
C LYS A 391 -5.42 -24.36 -20.93
N SER A 392 -4.80 -23.18 -20.86
CA SER A 392 -5.29 -22.09 -20.03
C SER A 392 -6.73 -21.70 -20.41
N ALA A 393 -7.60 -21.59 -19.40
CA ALA A 393 -8.93 -21.00 -19.58
C ALA A 393 -8.90 -19.47 -19.54
N TYR A 394 -7.76 -18.92 -19.14
CA TYR A 394 -7.49 -17.50 -18.98
C TYR A 394 -6.84 -16.91 -20.22
N ALA A 395 -7.10 -15.64 -20.46
CA ALA A 395 -6.50 -14.82 -21.49
C ALA A 395 -4.96 -14.92 -21.44
N PRO A 396 -4.31 -15.05 -22.60
CA PRO A 396 -2.86 -15.06 -22.67
C PRO A 396 -2.33 -13.70 -22.19
N SER A 397 -1.19 -13.73 -21.51
CA SER A 397 -0.45 -12.51 -21.19
C SER A 397 -0.02 -11.81 -22.47
N LYS A 398 -0.03 -10.47 -22.45
CA LYS A 398 0.56 -9.69 -23.54
C LYS A 398 2.08 -9.81 -23.43
N GLU A 399 2.72 -10.38 -24.43
CA GLU A 399 4.19 -10.48 -24.51
C GLU A 399 4.70 -9.53 -25.59
N LEU A 400 5.56 -8.58 -25.21
CA LEU A 400 6.23 -7.67 -26.14
C LEU A 400 7.72 -7.95 -26.14
N SER A 401 8.29 -8.07 -27.34
CA SER A 401 9.73 -8.26 -27.53
C SER A 401 10.23 -7.45 -28.72
N HIS A 402 11.39 -6.81 -28.56
CA HIS A 402 12.01 -5.96 -29.58
C HIS A 402 13.40 -6.48 -29.95
N LYS A 403 13.51 -7.09 -31.14
CA LYS A 403 14.77 -7.66 -31.62
C LYS A 403 15.86 -6.59 -31.76
N GLY A 404 17.00 -6.82 -31.09
CA GLY A 404 18.17 -5.93 -31.15
C GLY A 404 18.11 -4.71 -30.22
N GLN A 405 17.08 -4.62 -29.38
CA GLN A 405 16.97 -3.62 -28.31
C GLN A 405 17.44 -4.23 -26.98
N GLY A 406 18.29 -3.52 -26.26
CA GLY A 406 18.73 -3.92 -24.91
C GLY A 406 17.64 -3.72 -23.87
N LEU A 407 17.90 -4.18 -22.64
CA LEU A 407 16.98 -4.07 -21.52
C LEU A 407 17.39 -2.94 -20.57
N THR A 408 16.41 -2.17 -20.09
CA THR A 408 16.60 -1.30 -18.91
C THR A 408 16.91 -2.15 -17.68
N ALA A 409 17.39 -1.54 -16.58
CA ALA A 409 17.66 -2.30 -15.36
C ALA A 409 16.39 -2.98 -14.82
N VAL A 410 15.25 -2.27 -14.91
CA VAL A 410 13.94 -2.79 -14.55
C VAL A 410 13.58 -4.00 -15.42
N GLU A 411 13.68 -3.89 -16.74
CA GLU A 411 13.36 -4.99 -17.65
C GLU A 411 14.24 -6.22 -17.35
N LYS A 412 15.52 -6.04 -17.03
CA LYS A 412 16.41 -7.13 -16.58
C LYS A 412 15.91 -7.82 -15.32
N ILE A 413 15.51 -7.06 -14.29
CA ILE A 413 14.94 -7.62 -13.06
C ILE A 413 13.68 -8.42 -13.35
N PHE A 414 12.77 -7.87 -14.15
CA PHE A 414 11.52 -8.54 -14.49
C PHE A 414 11.75 -9.83 -15.27
N ASN A 415 12.68 -9.85 -16.23
CA ASN A 415 13.03 -11.07 -16.97
C ASN A 415 13.67 -12.12 -16.05
N LYS A 416 14.58 -11.74 -15.13
CA LYS A 416 15.19 -12.67 -14.16
C LYS A 416 14.14 -13.32 -13.24
N ASN A 417 13.12 -12.56 -12.86
CA ASN A 417 12.11 -13.01 -11.89
C ASN A 417 10.82 -13.53 -12.55
N ALA A 418 10.74 -13.60 -13.88
CA ALA A 418 9.54 -14.04 -14.60
C ALA A 418 9.20 -15.51 -14.32
N VAL A 419 7.91 -15.81 -14.19
CA VAL A 419 7.38 -17.16 -13.90
C VAL A 419 6.34 -17.55 -14.94
N GLY A 420 6.48 -18.75 -15.53
CA GLY A 420 5.56 -19.25 -16.56
C GLY A 420 5.81 -18.65 -17.95
N VAL A 421 6.99 -18.09 -18.16
CA VAL A 421 7.48 -17.60 -19.46
C VAL A 421 8.51 -18.61 -19.99
N ALA A 422 8.51 -18.86 -21.30
CA ALA A 422 9.50 -19.77 -21.90
C ALA A 422 10.93 -19.22 -21.73
N GLU A 423 11.90 -20.10 -21.46
CA GLU A 423 13.27 -19.71 -21.06
C GLU A 423 13.98 -18.72 -22.01
N ASP A 424 13.67 -18.76 -23.31
CA ASP A 424 14.31 -17.91 -24.33
C ASP A 424 13.53 -16.62 -24.64
N THR A 425 12.41 -16.37 -23.96
CA THR A 425 11.57 -15.20 -24.22
C THR A 425 12.11 -13.97 -23.49
N VAL A 426 12.54 -12.98 -24.26
CA VAL A 426 12.90 -11.65 -23.75
C VAL A 426 11.69 -10.73 -23.77
N LEU A 427 11.29 -10.24 -22.60
CA LEU A 427 10.16 -9.34 -22.42
C LEU A 427 10.61 -7.88 -22.27
N HIS A 428 9.93 -6.97 -22.96
CA HIS A 428 10.10 -5.52 -22.86
C HIS A 428 8.91 -4.85 -22.17
N ALA A 429 9.07 -3.57 -21.82
CA ALA A 429 8.03 -2.74 -21.22
C ALA A 429 6.68 -2.84 -21.97
N GLY A 430 5.59 -2.91 -21.20
CA GLY A 430 4.24 -3.12 -21.67
C GLY A 430 3.82 -4.59 -21.84
N SER A 431 4.71 -5.54 -21.52
CA SER A 431 4.36 -6.96 -21.36
C SER A 431 3.68 -7.21 -20.01
N ASP A 432 2.66 -8.08 -19.98
CA ASP A 432 2.05 -8.57 -18.74
C ASP A 432 2.83 -9.78 -18.23
N VAL A 433 3.36 -9.71 -17.01
CA VAL A 433 4.22 -10.78 -16.48
C VAL A 433 3.86 -11.10 -15.04
N ARG A 434 3.96 -12.39 -14.73
CA ARG A 434 3.94 -12.88 -13.36
C ARG A 434 5.38 -13.02 -12.90
N VAL A 435 5.71 -12.40 -11.77
CA VAL A 435 7.07 -12.34 -11.23
C VAL A 435 7.13 -12.88 -9.82
N LYS A 436 8.28 -13.46 -9.45
CA LYS A 436 8.61 -13.73 -8.06
C LYS A 436 8.77 -12.42 -7.29
N VAL A 437 8.36 -12.44 -6.03
CA VAL A 437 8.50 -11.32 -5.08
C VAL A 437 9.44 -11.76 -3.97
N ASN A 438 10.60 -11.10 -3.88
CA ASN A 438 11.66 -11.48 -2.97
C ASN A 438 11.43 -10.96 -1.55
N ILE A 439 11.09 -9.67 -1.45
CA ILE A 439 10.93 -8.99 -0.15
C ILE A 439 9.52 -8.40 -0.04
N VAL A 440 8.87 -8.62 1.11
CA VAL A 440 7.53 -8.07 1.38
C VAL A 440 7.48 -7.24 2.66
N GLY A 441 6.95 -6.02 2.57
CA GLY A 441 6.77 -5.11 3.71
C GLY A 441 5.32 -4.87 4.11
N SER A 442 5.05 -4.82 5.41
CA SER A 442 3.76 -4.43 5.98
C SER A 442 3.95 -3.50 7.18
N GLN A 443 3.07 -2.50 7.32
CA GLN A 443 3.09 -1.53 8.42
C GLN A 443 1.79 -1.58 9.24
N ASP A 444 1.74 -0.94 10.39
CA ASP A 444 0.71 -1.11 11.43
C ASP A 444 -0.65 -0.46 11.16
N THR A 445 -0.77 0.40 10.15
CA THR A 445 -2.05 1.01 9.72
C THR A 445 -2.67 0.34 8.49
N THR A 446 -1.88 -0.38 7.69
CA THR A 446 -2.34 -1.22 6.56
C THR A 446 -2.30 -2.70 6.90
N GLY A 447 -1.47 -3.11 7.85
CA GLY A 447 -1.29 -4.47 8.35
C GLY A 447 -2.59 -5.14 8.78
N PRO A 448 -3.46 -4.49 9.58
CA PRO A 448 -4.74 -5.09 9.94
C PRO A 448 -5.62 -5.40 8.72
N MET A 449 -5.57 -4.58 7.67
CA MET A 449 -6.27 -4.89 6.42
C MET A 449 -5.58 -6.03 5.66
N THR A 450 -4.25 -6.04 5.63
CA THR A 450 -3.47 -7.15 5.03
C THR A 450 -3.81 -8.48 5.72
N VAL A 451 -3.98 -8.49 7.05
CA VAL A 451 -4.49 -9.67 7.79
C VAL A 451 -5.86 -10.08 7.27
N GLN A 452 -6.80 -9.15 7.12
CA GLN A 452 -8.14 -9.47 6.60
C GLN A 452 -8.10 -10.04 5.17
N GLU A 453 -7.22 -9.53 4.32
CA GLU A 453 -7.05 -10.06 2.96
C GLU A 453 -6.40 -11.46 2.98
N LEU A 454 -5.40 -11.69 3.83
CA LEU A 454 -4.83 -13.02 4.07
C LEU A 454 -5.89 -14.00 4.59
N GLU A 455 -6.70 -13.59 5.56
CA GLU A 455 -7.80 -14.38 6.11
C GLU A 455 -8.86 -14.69 5.06
N ALA A 456 -9.23 -13.71 4.22
CA ALA A 456 -10.20 -13.87 3.14
C ALA A 456 -9.71 -14.81 2.02
N MET A 457 -8.40 -14.84 1.77
CA MET A 457 -7.75 -15.83 0.89
C MET A 457 -7.47 -17.15 1.61
N ALA A 458 -7.80 -17.25 2.90
CA ALA A 458 -7.52 -18.37 3.77
C ALA A 458 -6.04 -18.78 3.85
N ALA A 459 -5.14 -17.80 3.77
CA ALA A 459 -3.72 -18.00 3.94
C ALA A 459 -3.38 -18.18 5.44
N THR A 460 -2.57 -19.19 5.75
CA THR A 460 -2.12 -19.48 7.13
C THR A 460 -0.62 -19.34 7.33
N VAL A 461 0.16 -19.46 6.26
CA VAL A 461 1.63 -19.41 6.28
C VAL A 461 2.15 -18.60 5.09
N ILE A 462 3.27 -17.93 5.29
CA ILE A 462 4.01 -17.24 4.24
C ILE A 462 4.53 -18.24 3.19
N SER A 463 4.53 -17.81 1.93
CA SER A 463 5.11 -18.60 0.84
C SER A 463 6.63 -18.79 1.07
N PRO A 464 7.16 -20.01 0.88
CA PRO A 464 8.60 -20.26 0.96
C PRO A 464 9.40 -19.59 -0.16
N ASP A 465 8.74 -19.07 -1.19
CA ASP A 465 9.39 -18.32 -2.28
C ASP A 465 9.71 -16.85 -1.92
N VAL A 466 9.24 -16.36 -0.76
CA VAL A 466 9.58 -15.03 -0.26
C VAL A 466 10.85 -15.12 0.59
N ASP A 467 11.92 -14.45 0.15
CA ASP A 467 13.22 -14.44 0.82
C ASP A 467 13.17 -13.73 2.19
N GLY A 468 12.39 -12.66 2.29
CA GLY A 468 12.29 -11.85 3.51
C GLY A 468 10.98 -11.08 3.62
N ALA A 469 10.42 -11.00 4.83
CA ALA A 469 9.22 -10.21 5.07
C ALA A 469 9.19 -9.58 6.46
N TYR A 470 8.71 -8.33 6.55
CA TYR A 470 8.74 -7.55 7.79
C TYR A 470 7.42 -6.82 8.07
N GLN A 471 6.94 -6.93 9.31
CA GLN A 471 5.81 -6.15 9.85
C GLN A 471 6.31 -5.11 10.87
N SER A 472 6.14 -3.82 10.57
CA SER A 472 6.52 -2.73 11.48
C SER A 472 5.38 -2.26 12.39
N GLY A 473 5.73 -1.54 13.46
CA GLY A 473 4.82 -0.86 14.40
C GLY A 473 4.99 0.66 14.44
N CYS A 474 5.32 1.29 13.30
CA CYS A 474 5.90 2.64 13.27
C CYS A 474 4.91 3.81 13.16
N HIS A 475 3.69 3.59 12.67
CA HIS A 475 2.70 4.65 12.43
C HIS A 475 1.78 4.91 13.63
N THR A 476 1.73 3.98 14.58
CA THR A 476 0.98 4.09 15.83
C THR A 476 1.90 4.19 17.05
N ALA A 477 3.20 4.40 16.80
CA ALA A 477 4.25 4.41 17.80
C ALA A 477 4.26 5.63 18.74
N SER A 478 3.88 6.81 18.22
CA SER A 478 4.00 8.09 18.95
C SER A 478 3.09 8.14 20.15
N VAL A 479 1.87 7.61 19.99
CA VAL A 479 0.83 7.61 21.02
C VAL A 479 0.36 6.18 21.27
N TRP A 480 0.69 5.64 22.43
CA TRP A 480 0.32 4.30 22.86
C TRP A 480 -1.04 4.30 23.58
N ASP A 481 -2.08 4.77 22.90
CA ASP A 481 -3.44 4.82 23.43
C ASP A 481 -4.10 3.43 23.53
N VAL A 482 -5.34 3.37 24.06
CA VAL A 482 -6.11 2.12 24.22
C VAL A 482 -6.29 1.39 22.88
N LYS A 483 -6.39 2.12 21.76
CA LYS A 483 -6.58 1.53 20.43
C LYS A 483 -5.29 0.91 19.92
N ALA A 484 -4.15 1.60 20.07
CA ALA A 484 -2.84 1.07 19.72
C ALA A 484 -2.48 -0.15 20.57
N GLN A 485 -2.81 -0.13 21.86
CA GLN A 485 -2.63 -1.24 22.80
C GLN A 485 -3.45 -2.48 22.44
N ALA A 486 -4.67 -2.30 21.91
CA ALA A 486 -5.50 -3.41 21.47
C ALA A 486 -5.06 -3.97 20.11
N ASN A 487 -4.79 -3.09 19.13
CA ASN A 487 -4.61 -3.49 17.74
C ASN A 487 -3.20 -3.96 17.41
N THR A 488 -2.16 -3.30 17.93
CA THR A 488 -0.77 -3.57 17.54
C THR A 488 -0.30 -4.94 18.00
N PRO A 489 -0.51 -5.38 19.26
CA PRO A 489 -0.12 -6.73 19.68
C PRO A 489 -0.85 -7.82 18.88
N LYS A 490 -2.16 -7.66 18.64
CA LYS A 490 -2.96 -8.60 17.83
C LYS A 490 -2.40 -8.74 16.41
N LEU A 491 -2.05 -7.61 15.77
CA LEU A 491 -1.42 -7.61 14.44
C LEU A 491 -0.07 -8.34 14.45
N MET A 492 0.78 -8.02 15.42
CA MET A 492 2.12 -8.59 15.52
C MET A 492 2.08 -10.10 15.79
N GLU A 493 1.16 -10.55 16.64
CA GLU A 493 0.92 -11.98 16.88
C GLU A 493 0.51 -12.70 15.61
N PHE A 494 -0.46 -12.16 14.86
CA PHE A 494 -0.90 -12.76 13.60
C PHE A 494 0.26 -12.84 12.59
N MET A 495 0.95 -11.72 12.35
CA MET A 495 2.01 -11.66 11.33
C MET A 495 3.21 -12.53 11.70
N ASN A 496 3.58 -12.61 12.99
CA ASN A 496 4.62 -13.51 13.48
C ASN A 496 4.23 -14.97 13.27
N LYS A 497 3.00 -15.36 13.65
CA LYS A 497 2.47 -16.71 13.43
C LYS A 497 2.40 -17.08 11.95
N PHE A 498 2.08 -16.12 11.09
CA PHE A 498 2.05 -16.31 9.64
C PHE A 498 3.46 -16.52 9.04
N GLY A 499 4.51 -15.99 9.70
CA GLY A 499 5.92 -16.25 9.36
C GLY A 499 6.78 -15.01 9.12
N LEU A 500 6.25 -13.80 9.32
CA LEU A 500 7.02 -12.56 9.13
C LEU A 500 7.96 -12.30 10.33
N ILE A 501 9.05 -11.59 10.06
CA ILE A 501 9.78 -10.89 11.11
C ILE A 501 8.92 -9.71 11.58
N THR A 502 8.79 -9.51 12.88
CA THR A 502 7.90 -8.49 13.45
C THR A 502 8.67 -7.49 14.31
N GLY A 503 8.29 -6.22 14.26
CA GLY A 503 8.88 -5.18 15.12
C GLY A 503 8.60 -5.40 16.61
N ARG A 504 7.61 -6.25 16.95
CA ARG A 504 7.31 -6.67 18.32
C ARG A 504 7.11 -8.16 18.37
N ASP A 505 7.73 -8.81 19.36
CA ASP A 505 7.50 -10.22 19.63
C ASP A 505 6.16 -10.41 20.36
N PRO A 506 5.26 -11.29 19.92
CA PRO A 506 4.07 -11.65 20.70
C PRO A 506 4.39 -12.28 22.06
N LYS A 507 5.61 -12.81 22.26
CA LYS A 507 6.05 -13.42 23.52
C LYS A 507 6.96 -12.51 24.35
N ASP A 508 7.15 -11.25 23.94
CA ASP A 508 7.99 -10.24 24.60
C ASP A 508 9.46 -10.69 24.84
N ASN A 509 10.03 -11.55 23.99
CA ASN A 509 11.44 -11.98 24.09
C ASN A 509 12.42 -10.87 23.68
N TYR A 510 11.98 -9.87 22.92
CA TYR A 510 12.74 -8.67 22.58
C TYR A 510 11.91 -7.40 22.73
N ALA A 511 12.58 -6.28 22.98
CA ALA A 511 11.94 -4.99 23.16
C ALA A 511 11.20 -4.56 21.86
N PRO A 512 9.98 -4.02 21.95
CA PRO A 512 9.28 -3.52 20.77
C PRO A 512 10.08 -2.45 20.03
N MET A 513 10.32 -2.67 18.76
CA MET A 513 10.89 -1.69 17.82
C MET A 513 9.76 -0.99 17.08
N THR A 514 9.81 0.33 17.10
CA THR A 514 8.88 1.20 16.37
C THR A 514 9.52 1.84 15.14
N ASP A 515 10.62 1.23 14.68
CA ASP A 515 11.43 1.63 13.54
C ASP A 515 10.57 1.84 12.29
N VAL A 516 10.79 2.98 11.62
CA VAL A 516 10.15 3.32 10.35
C VAL A 516 10.38 2.19 9.35
N ILE A 517 9.28 1.61 8.86
CA ILE A 517 9.27 0.39 8.02
C ILE A 517 10.33 0.42 6.93
N HIS A 518 10.46 1.53 6.22
CA HIS A 518 11.32 1.64 5.05
C HIS A 518 12.81 1.56 5.38
N LYS A 519 13.22 1.92 6.60
CA LYS A 519 14.61 1.75 7.03
C LYS A 519 14.95 0.28 7.17
N VAL A 520 14.08 -0.47 7.85
CA VAL A 520 14.24 -1.92 8.01
C VAL A 520 14.11 -2.64 6.67
N LEU A 521 13.15 -2.26 5.82
CA LEU A 521 13.01 -2.84 4.48
C LEU A 521 14.25 -2.60 3.62
N ASN A 522 14.85 -1.40 3.69
CA ASN A 522 16.06 -1.10 2.95
C ASN A 522 17.24 -1.95 3.45
N ASP A 523 17.29 -2.24 4.75
CA ASP A 523 18.30 -3.13 5.34
C ASP A 523 18.14 -4.58 4.87
N ILE A 524 16.91 -5.12 4.88
CA ILE A 524 16.64 -6.52 4.50
C ILE A 524 16.61 -6.75 2.97
N THR A 525 16.62 -5.70 2.17
CA THR A 525 16.71 -5.81 0.72
C THR A 525 18.17 -6.03 0.32
N VAL A 526 18.57 -7.29 0.16
CA VAL A 526 19.99 -7.70 0.07
C VAL A 526 20.45 -8.14 -1.34
N ASP A 527 19.63 -7.90 -2.36
CA ASP A 527 19.95 -8.18 -3.77
C ASP A 527 19.42 -7.02 -4.66
N ASP A 528 20.29 -6.44 -5.50
CA ASP A 528 19.93 -5.40 -6.47
C ASP A 528 19.09 -5.94 -7.64
N TRP A 529 18.92 -7.26 -7.74
CA TRP A 529 18.02 -7.92 -8.68
C TRP A 529 16.65 -8.30 -8.10
N ALA A 530 16.37 -7.90 -6.86
CA ALA A 530 15.13 -8.24 -6.16
C ALA A 530 13.93 -7.39 -6.60
N ILE A 531 12.75 -7.99 -6.54
CA ILE A 531 11.47 -7.28 -6.58
C ILE A 531 10.92 -7.19 -5.15
N ILE A 532 10.59 -5.97 -4.74
CA ILE A 532 10.09 -5.65 -3.41
C ILE A 532 8.65 -5.14 -3.52
N ILE A 533 7.75 -5.67 -2.71
CA ILE A 533 6.37 -5.19 -2.60
C ILE A 533 6.10 -4.76 -1.17
N GLY A 534 5.43 -3.63 -0.95
CA GLY A 534 5.09 -3.23 0.41
C GLY A 534 3.77 -2.52 0.51
N GLY A 535 3.07 -2.76 1.63
CA GLY A 535 1.79 -2.15 2.01
C GLY A 535 1.89 -0.69 2.40
N ASP A 536 2.79 0.05 1.76
CA ASP A 536 2.97 1.49 1.87
C ASP A 536 3.46 2.05 0.53
N SER A 537 2.92 3.20 0.13
CA SER A 537 3.29 3.93 -1.09
C SER A 537 4.78 4.28 -1.20
N HIS A 538 5.46 4.47 -0.07
CA HIS A 538 6.88 4.81 0.04
C HIS A 538 7.80 3.57 0.07
N THR A 539 7.26 2.39 -0.28
CA THR A 539 8.08 1.21 -0.57
C THR A 539 8.87 1.44 -1.86
N ARG A 540 10.02 2.10 -1.71
CA ARG A 540 10.89 2.61 -2.78
C ARG A 540 12.36 2.32 -2.49
N MET A 541 12.67 1.09 -2.10
CA MET A 541 14.00 0.69 -1.66
C MET A 541 15.05 1.07 -2.71
N SER A 542 16.23 1.47 -2.26
CA SER A 542 17.32 1.89 -3.14
C SER A 542 18.18 0.72 -3.66
N LYS A 543 17.83 -0.51 -3.27
CA LYS A 543 18.37 -1.76 -3.80
C LYS A 543 17.20 -2.54 -4.42
N GLY A 544 17.38 -3.06 -5.63
CA GLY A 544 16.28 -3.70 -6.38
C GLY A 544 15.26 -2.70 -6.91
N VAL A 545 14.10 -3.21 -7.35
CA VAL A 545 12.95 -2.40 -7.76
C VAL A 545 11.79 -2.61 -6.79
N ALA A 546 11.30 -1.52 -6.21
CA ALA A 546 10.34 -1.56 -5.11
C ALA A 546 9.01 -0.88 -5.45
N PHE A 547 7.92 -1.61 -5.20
CA PHE A 547 6.56 -1.19 -5.51
C PHE A 547 5.75 -1.01 -4.23
N GLY A 548 5.23 0.20 -4.03
CA GLY A 548 4.13 0.42 -3.10
C GLY A 548 2.84 -0.20 -3.64
N ALA A 549 2.17 -1.00 -2.81
CA ALA A 549 0.98 -1.75 -3.20
C ALA A 549 -0.11 -1.67 -2.13
N ASP A 550 -1.34 -2.04 -2.53
CA ASP A 550 -2.46 -2.19 -1.62
C ASP A 550 -2.33 -3.45 -0.77
N SER A 551 -3.07 -3.51 0.34
CA SER A 551 -3.07 -4.64 1.27
C SER A 551 -3.40 -5.98 0.60
N GLY A 552 -4.19 -5.98 -0.48
CA GLY A 552 -4.54 -7.19 -1.20
C GLY A 552 -3.41 -7.75 -2.03
N THR A 553 -2.73 -6.89 -2.79
CA THR A 553 -1.51 -7.26 -3.52
C THR A 553 -0.40 -7.72 -2.57
N VAL A 554 -0.25 -7.07 -1.41
CA VAL A 554 0.71 -7.49 -0.37
C VAL A 554 0.35 -8.86 0.18
N ALA A 555 -0.92 -9.08 0.53
CA ALA A 555 -1.39 -10.37 1.02
C ALA A 555 -1.19 -11.48 -0.03
N LEU A 556 -1.41 -11.19 -1.32
CA LEU A 556 -1.16 -12.12 -2.41
C LEU A 556 0.33 -12.47 -2.53
N ALA A 557 1.21 -11.47 -2.47
CA ALA A 557 2.66 -11.68 -2.51
C ALA A 557 3.13 -12.53 -1.32
N LEU A 558 2.62 -12.25 -0.10
CA LEU A 558 2.90 -13.05 1.09
C LEU A 558 2.40 -14.50 0.95
N ALA A 559 1.18 -14.70 0.45
CA ALA A 559 0.55 -16.02 0.37
C ALA A 559 1.08 -16.87 -0.80
N THR A 560 1.57 -16.25 -1.88
CA THR A 560 1.92 -16.96 -3.11
C THR A 560 3.38 -16.84 -3.54
N GLY A 561 4.13 -15.86 -3.00
CA GLY A 561 5.50 -15.53 -3.43
C GLY A 561 5.56 -14.83 -4.78
N GLU A 562 4.42 -14.45 -5.35
CA GLU A 562 4.31 -13.95 -6.72
C GLU A 562 3.41 -12.71 -6.80
N ALA A 563 3.64 -11.90 -7.82
CA ALA A 563 2.74 -10.82 -8.22
C ALA A 563 2.58 -10.78 -9.74
N THR A 564 1.41 -10.36 -10.22
CA THR A 564 1.16 -10.15 -11.64
C THR A 564 1.08 -8.65 -11.91
N MET A 565 1.94 -8.14 -12.78
CA MET A 565 1.92 -6.73 -13.17
C MET A 565 2.57 -6.54 -14.54
N PRO A 566 2.17 -5.49 -15.29
CA PRO A 566 2.86 -5.14 -16.51
C PRO A 566 4.27 -4.63 -16.19
N ILE A 567 5.24 -4.96 -17.05
CA ILE A 567 6.58 -4.35 -17.00
C ILE A 567 6.42 -2.86 -17.35
N PRO A 568 6.68 -1.91 -16.42
CA PRO A 568 6.41 -0.51 -16.70
C PRO A 568 7.53 0.12 -17.54
N GLU A 569 7.19 1.15 -18.32
CA GLU A 569 8.20 1.98 -18.97
C GLU A 569 9.09 2.68 -17.93
N SER A 570 10.33 3.00 -18.31
CA SER A 570 11.31 3.67 -17.44
C SER A 570 11.69 5.04 -17.98
N VAL A 571 11.85 6.01 -17.08
CA VAL A 571 12.47 7.32 -17.33
C VAL A 571 13.85 7.31 -16.68
N LYS A 572 14.89 7.59 -17.47
CA LYS A 572 16.26 7.64 -16.98
C LYS A 572 16.53 9.00 -16.36
N VAL A 573 17.10 9.02 -15.15
CA VAL A 573 17.56 10.26 -14.50
C VAL A 573 19.06 10.21 -14.30
N THR A 574 19.76 11.21 -14.80
CA THR A 574 21.22 11.36 -14.69
C THR A 574 21.59 12.76 -14.20
N PHE A 575 22.80 12.91 -13.67
CA PHE A 575 23.28 14.16 -13.09
C PHE A 575 24.55 14.64 -13.81
N LYS A 576 24.73 15.96 -13.89
CA LYS A 576 25.95 16.61 -14.37
C LYS A 576 26.29 17.83 -13.50
N GLY A 577 27.51 18.33 -13.63
CA GLY A 577 27.99 19.46 -12.83
C GLY A 577 28.45 19.03 -11.44
N ARG A 578 28.52 19.98 -10.51
CA ARG A 578 28.96 19.75 -9.13
C ARG A 578 27.94 20.29 -8.12
N MET A 579 27.58 19.47 -7.14
CA MET A 579 26.79 19.90 -6.00
C MET A 579 27.60 20.86 -5.12
N GLY A 580 27.00 21.99 -4.73
CA GLY A 580 27.62 22.94 -3.81
C GLY A 580 27.82 22.34 -2.43
N ASP A 581 28.95 22.64 -1.78
CA ASP A 581 29.32 22.05 -0.48
C ASP A 581 28.36 22.47 0.66
N HIS A 582 27.58 23.55 0.47
CA HIS A 582 26.56 24.03 1.41
C HIS A 582 25.16 23.47 1.13
N MET A 583 24.97 22.67 0.09
CA MET A 583 23.66 22.13 -0.30
C MET A 583 23.39 20.80 0.41
N ASP A 584 22.13 20.48 0.65
CA ASP A 584 21.71 19.16 1.10
C ASP A 584 21.17 18.33 -0.09
N PHE A 585 21.35 17.01 -0.07
CA PHE A 585 20.89 16.17 -1.17
C PHE A 585 19.36 16.22 -1.35
N ARG A 586 18.60 16.55 -0.30
CA ARG A 586 17.16 16.80 -0.40
C ARG A 586 16.83 17.99 -1.31
N ASP A 587 17.69 19.01 -1.37
CA ASP A 587 17.50 20.15 -2.26
C ASP A 587 17.68 19.72 -3.73
N VAL A 588 18.59 18.79 -4.01
CA VAL A 588 18.77 18.17 -5.34
C VAL A 588 17.54 17.38 -5.75
N VAL A 589 16.95 16.63 -4.81
CA VAL A 589 15.71 15.87 -5.03
C VAL A 589 14.57 16.80 -5.44
N HIS A 590 14.32 17.88 -4.69
CA HIS A 590 13.27 18.85 -5.05
C HIS A 590 13.58 19.58 -6.37
N ALA A 591 14.83 20.00 -6.59
CA ALA A 591 15.23 20.65 -7.84
C ALA A 591 15.05 19.75 -9.08
N THR A 592 15.18 18.43 -8.91
CA THR A 592 14.98 17.47 -10.02
C THR A 592 13.59 17.60 -10.63
N GLN A 593 12.56 17.85 -9.82
CA GLN A 593 11.21 18.09 -10.33
C GLN A 593 11.12 19.33 -11.20
N ALA A 594 11.63 20.46 -10.68
CA ALA A 594 11.61 21.74 -11.38
C ALA A 594 12.35 21.64 -12.72
N GLN A 595 13.51 20.98 -12.74
CA GLN A 595 14.29 20.78 -13.97
C GLN A 595 13.64 19.78 -14.93
N MET A 596 12.91 18.78 -14.43
CA MET A 596 12.11 17.88 -15.27
C MET A 596 10.95 18.63 -15.94
N LEU A 597 10.23 19.45 -15.19
CA LEU A 597 9.13 20.26 -15.73
C LEU A 597 9.62 21.28 -16.77
N ASP A 598 10.79 21.90 -16.56
CA ASP A 598 11.43 22.78 -17.55
C ASP A 598 11.78 22.04 -18.86
N GLN A 599 12.21 20.78 -18.77
CA GLN A 599 12.60 19.97 -19.94
C GLN A 599 11.40 19.44 -20.73
N PHE A 600 10.28 19.10 -20.08
CA PHE A 600 9.19 18.35 -20.70
C PHE A 600 7.81 19.02 -20.64
N GLY A 601 7.62 20.06 -19.82
CA GLY A 601 6.35 20.79 -19.67
C GLY A 601 5.24 20.07 -18.90
N ASP A 602 5.38 18.75 -18.67
CA ASP A 602 4.45 17.91 -17.90
C ASP A 602 5.23 16.82 -17.14
N ASN A 603 4.61 16.18 -16.16
CA ASN A 603 5.25 15.18 -15.33
C ASN A 603 5.46 13.85 -16.08
N VAL A 604 6.64 13.69 -16.70
CA VAL A 604 7.01 12.47 -17.45
C VAL A 604 7.13 11.22 -16.58
N PHE A 605 7.29 11.37 -15.26
CA PHE A 605 7.43 10.24 -14.33
C PHE A 605 6.10 9.54 -14.03
N GLN A 606 4.97 10.22 -14.24
CA GLN A 606 3.65 9.69 -13.88
C GLN A 606 3.40 8.32 -14.52
N GLY A 607 3.13 7.31 -13.68
CA GLY A 607 2.84 5.94 -14.09
C GLY A 607 4.04 5.11 -14.57
N ARG A 608 5.27 5.66 -14.54
CA ARG A 608 6.51 5.02 -15.01
C ARG A 608 7.48 4.73 -13.87
N ILE A 609 8.54 3.98 -14.15
CA ILE A 609 9.67 3.81 -13.23
C ILE A 609 10.63 4.99 -13.39
N ILE A 610 11.14 5.50 -12.27
CA ILE A 610 12.31 6.37 -12.27
C ILE A 610 13.55 5.50 -12.07
N GLU A 611 14.36 5.34 -13.11
CA GLU A 611 15.67 4.69 -13.05
C GLU A 611 16.73 5.76 -12.83
N VAL A 612 17.18 5.92 -11.59
CA VAL A 612 18.10 7.00 -11.19
C VAL A 612 19.54 6.50 -11.13
N HIS A 613 20.44 7.22 -11.80
CA HIS A 613 21.86 6.87 -11.91
C HIS A 613 22.69 7.72 -10.94
N ILE A 614 22.63 7.34 -9.65
CA ILE A 614 23.36 8.02 -8.57
C ILE A 614 24.78 7.45 -8.45
N GLY A 615 24.97 6.13 -8.55
CA GLY A 615 26.28 5.47 -8.58
C GLY A 615 27.04 5.47 -7.24
N THR A 616 27.21 6.64 -6.62
CA THR A 616 28.20 6.88 -5.56
C THR A 616 27.61 7.13 -4.17
N LEU A 617 26.28 7.09 -4.00
CA LEU A 617 25.64 7.24 -2.69
C LEU A 617 25.30 5.88 -2.13
N LEU A 618 25.58 5.69 -0.84
CA LEU A 618 25.16 4.51 -0.11
C LEU A 618 23.64 4.38 -0.17
N ALA A 619 23.14 3.14 -0.07
CA ALA A 619 21.72 2.85 -0.19
C ALA A 619 20.84 3.71 0.72
N ASP A 620 21.26 4.00 1.95
CA ASP A 620 20.50 4.90 2.84
C ASP A 620 20.41 6.32 2.28
N GLN A 621 21.51 6.90 1.81
CA GLN A 621 21.50 8.26 1.25
C GLN A 621 20.70 8.33 -0.06
N ALA A 622 20.88 7.34 -0.94
CA ALA A 622 20.14 7.20 -2.18
C ALA A 622 18.63 7.03 -1.94
N PHE A 623 18.24 6.47 -0.79
CA PHE A 623 16.84 6.32 -0.40
C PHE A 623 16.11 7.67 -0.32
N THR A 624 16.79 8.77 0.00
CA THR A 624 16.22 10.13 -0.09
C THR A 624 15.63 10.42 -1.46
N PHE A 625 16.29 9.98 -2.54
CA PHE A 625 15.80 10.19 -3.89
C PHE A 625 14.69 9.18 -4.23
N THR A 626 14.92 7.89 -3.97
CA THR A 626 13.96 6.85 -4.36
C THR A 626 12.64 6.97 -3.60
N ASP A 627 12.66 7.31 -2.32
CA ASP A 627 11.48 7.54 -1.46
C ASP A 627 10.59 8.67 -1.99
N TRP A 628 11.20 9.80 -2.35
CA TRP A 628 10.52 10.95 -2.93
C TRP A 628 9.75 10.64 -4.23
N THR A 629 10.20 9.65 -5.02
CA THR A 629 9.55 9.31 -6.30
C THR A 629 8.08 8.91 -6.16
N ALA A 630 7.65 8.46 -4.97
CA ALA A 630 6.23 8.20 -4.69
C ALA A 630 5.37 9.44 -4.94
N GLU A 631 5.90 10.62 -4.64
CA GLU A 631 5.20 11.89 -4.77
C GLU A 631 5.25 12.44 -6.20
N MET A 632 6.12 11.90 -7.05
CA MET A 632 6.14 12.17 -8.50
C MET A 632 5.10 11.36 -9.28
N LYS A 633 4.18 10.68 -8.58
CA LYS A 633 3.20 9.76 -9.18
C LYS A 633 3.90 8.63 -9.97
N ALA A 634 5.16 8.35 -9.68
CA ALA A 634 5.92 7.26 -10.30
C ALA A 634 5.40 5.90 -9.79
N LYS A 635 5.39 4.90 -10.68
CA LYS A 635 4.94 3.54 -10.35
C LYS A 635 5.87 2.86 -9.34
N ALA A 636 7.17 3.04 -9.51
CA ALA A 636 8.24 2.56 -8.63
C ALA A 636 9.54 3.31 -8.98
N SER A 637 10.62 3.00 -8.28
CA SER A 637 11.96 3.54 -8.53
C SER A 637 13.02 2.47 -8.33
N ILE A 638 14.18 2.69 -8.95
CA ILE A 638 15.38 1.88 -8.80
C ILE A 638 16.60 2.81 -8.82
N CYS A 639 17.58 2.54 -7.96
CA CYS A 639 18.87 3.22 -7.96
C CYS A 639 19.93 2.33 -8.63
N ILE A 640 20.61 2.87 -9.64
CA ILE A 640 21.79 2.24 -10.24
C ILE A 640 23.02 2.67 -9.44
N SER A 641 23.65 1.70 -8.78
CA SER A 641 24.84 1.88 -7.93
C SER A 641 26.07 1.32 -8.62
N ASP A 642 27.25 1.86 -8.30
CA ASP A 642 28.50 1.20 -8.68
C ASP A 642 28.81 -0.01 -7.78
N ASP A 643 29.78 -0.83 -8.21
CA ASP A 643 30.12 -2.09 -7.55
C ASP A 643 30.54 -1.88 -6.08
N GLU A 644 31.43 -0.92 -5.81
CA GLU A 644 31.99 -0.69 -4.47
C GLU A 644 30.93 -0.12 -3.52
N THR A 645 30.13 0.85 -3.98
CA THR A 645 29.05 1.46 -3.20
C THR A 645 27.95 0.43 -2.88
N LEU A 646 27.63 -0.46 -3.83
CA LEU A 646 26.69 -1.54 -3.59
C LEU A 646 27.24 -2.55 -2.58
N ILE A 647 28.51 -2.96 -2.71
CA ILE A 647 29.15 -3.85 -1.73
C ILE A 647 29.12 -3.23 -0.33
N GLU A 648 29.51 -1.97 -0.19
CA GLU A 648 29.49 -1.28 1.11
C GLU A 648 28.07 -1.24 1.70
N SER A 649 27.07 -0.92 0.87
CA SER A 649 25.66 -0.91 1.27
C SER A 649 25.18 -2.29 1.73
N LEU A 650 25.59 -3.37 1.06
CA LEU A 650 25.24 -4.75 1.45
C LEU A 650 25.94 -5.19 2.74
N GLU A 651 27.18 -4.78 2.99
CA GLU A 651 27.88 -5.07 4.25
C GLU A 651 27.22 -4.34 5.44
N ILE A 652 26.76 -3.09 5.23
CA ILE A 652 25.97 -2.36 6.25
C ILE A 652 24.65 -3.09 6.54
N SER A 653 23.91 -3.47 5.49
CA SER A 653 22.69 -4.28 5.60
C SER A 653 22.93 -5.55 6.41
N LYS A 654 23.98 -6.32 6.11
CA LYS A 654 24.34 -7.53 6.85
C LYS A 654 24.60 -7.26 8.33
N SER A 655 25.34 -6.21 8.65
CA SER A 655 25.62 -5.84 10.05
C SER A 655 24.34 -5.53 10.82
N ARG A 656 23.39 -4.83 10.20
CA ARG A 656 22.10 -4.48 10.81
C ARG A 656 21.19 -5.69 10.96
N ILE A 657 21.15 -6.58 9.96
CA ILE A 657 20.43 -7.86 10.04
C ILE A 657 21.03 -8.75 11.15
N GLN A 658 22.37 -8.79 11.28
CA GLN A 658 23.01 -9.53 12.36
C GLN A 658 22.60 -8.97 13.74
N ALA A 659 22.52 -7.65 13.90
CA ALA A 659 22.02 -7.04 15.12
C ALA A 659 20.55 -7.43 15.42
N MET A 660 19.70 -7.57 14.40
CA MET A 660 18.33 -8.09 14.56
C MET A 660 18.34 -9.55 15.05
N ILE A 661 19.22 -10.40 14.49
CA ILE A 661 19.39 -11.80 14.92
C ILE A 661 19.87 -11.86 16.38
N ASP A 662 20.85 -11.03 16.74
CA ASP A 662 21.42 -11.00 18.09
C ASP A 662 20.41 -10.53 19.14
N LYS A 663 19.44 -9.69 18.74
CA LYS A 663 18.27 -9.31 19.55
C LYS A 663 17.22 -10.43 19.65
N GLY A 664 17.37 -11.53 18.94
CA GLY A 664 16.46 -12.67 18.96
C GLY A 664 15.26 -12.56 18.02
N MET A 665 15.33 -11.72 16.99
CA MET A 665 14.20 -11.47 16.07
C MET A 665 14.01 -12.54 14.99
N ASP A 666 14.99 -13.41 14.78
CA ASP A 666 14.93 -14.40 13.71
C ASP A 666 13.81 -15.42 13.96
N ASN A 667 13.09 -15.79 12.91
CA ASN A 667 11.95 -16.70 13.02
C ASN A 667 12.41 -18.18 12.99
N GLU A 668 11.48 -19.11 13.16
CA GLU A 668 11.79 -20.55 13.22
C GLU A 668 12.47 -21.08 11.95
N VAL A 669 12.19 -20.46 10.79
CA VAL A 669 12.79 -20.81 9.48
C VAL A 669 14.12 -20.10 9.21
N GLN A 670 14.61 -19.28 10.15
CA GLN A 670 15.87 -18.55 10.06
C GLN A 670 15.96 -17.57 8.87
N MET A 671 14.87 -16.86 8.61
CA MET A 671 14.74 -15.91 7.50
C MET A 671 15.87 -14.88 7.47
N LEU A 672 16.22 -14.27 8.61
CA LEU A 672 17.25 -13.22 8.64
C LEU A 672 18.65 -13.78 8.31
N LYS A 673 18.95 -15.02 8.75
CA LYS A 673 20.19 -15.69 8.36
C LYS A 673 20.21 -16.04 6.87
N GLY A 674 19.06 -16.40 6.31
CA GLY A 674 18.88 -16.59 4.88
C GLY A 674 19.25 -15.33 4.08
N LEU A 675 18.79 -14.16 4.53
CA LEU A 675 19.13 -12.88 3.91
C LEU A 675 20.63 -12.55 4.00
N ILE A 676 21.29 -12.83 5.12
CA ILE A 676 22.76 -12.68 5.20
C ILE A 676 23.46 -13.56 4.17
N ALA A 677 23.01 -14.81 3.98
CA ALA A 677 23.59 -15.70 2.99
C ALA A 677 23.38 -15.21 1.55
N ILE A 678 22.22 -14.62 1.25
CA ILE A 678 21.95 -13.98 -0.05
C ILE A 678 22.90 -12.79 -0.26
N ALA A 679 23.05 -11.93 0.74
CA ALA A 679 23.96 -10.79 0.69
C ALA A 679 25.42 -11.23 0.45
N ASP A 680 25.88 -12.25 1.19
CA ASP A 680 27.24 -12.80 1.04
C ASP A 680 27.49 -13.32 -0.37
N LYS A 681 26.52 -14.05 -0.93
CA LYS A 681 26.58 -14.53 -2.31
C LYS A 681 26.67 -13.35 -3.28
N ARG A 682 25.81 -12.35 -3.12
CA ARG A 682 25.78 -11.19 -4.01
C ARG A 682 27.07 -10.38 -3.97
N ILE A 683 27.63 -10.15 -2.79
CA ILE A 683 28.93 -9.49 -2.62
C ILE A 683 30.05 -10.30 -3.32
N ALA A 684 30.03 -11.63 -3.21
CA ALA A 684 31.04 -12.49 -3.87
C ALA A 684 30.94 -12.44 -5.40
N GLU A 685 29.72 -12.42 -5.95
CA GLU A 685 29.48 -12.26 -7.39
C GLU A 685 30.03 -10.93 -7.93
N ILE A 686 29.78 -9.82 -7.22
CA ILE A 686 30.27 -8.49 -7.62
C ILE A 686 31.80 -8.45 -7.53
N ARG A 687 32.38 -8.85 -6.39
CA ARG A 687 33.85 -8.84 -6.17
C ARG A 687 34.61 -9.72 -7.16
N SER A 688 34.01 -10.81 -7.62
CA SER A 688 34.63 -11.71 -8.60
C SER A 688 34.47 -11.22 -10.05
N GLY A 689 33.52 -10.32 -10.30
CA GLY A 689 33.13 -9.88 -11.64
C GLY A 689 32.28 -10.91 -12.41
N GLU A 690 31.80 -11.99 -11.75
CA GLU A 690 30.91 -12.98 -12.37
C GLU A 690 29.57 -12.36 -12.76
N ASN A 691 29.02 -11.55 -11.85
CA ASN A 691 27.81 -10.77 -12.07
C ASN A 691 27.99 -9.40 -11.36
N PRO A 692 28.42 -8.34 -12.07
CA PRO A 692 28.63 -7.02 -11.47
C PRO A 692 27.31 -6.40 -10.97
N ALA A 693 27.38 -5.24 -10.34
CA ALA A 693 26.19 -4.47 -9.98
C ALA A 693 25.29 -4.27 -11.21
N LEU A 694 23.98 -4.28 -10.98
CA LEU A 694 22.97 -4.21 -12.03
C LEU A 694 23.11 -2.89 -12.81
N THR A 695 23.37 -2.99 -14.10
CA THR A 695 23.34 -1.86 -15.04
C THR A 695 22.41 -2.15 -16.21
N PRO A 696 21.74 -1.14 -16.78
CA PRO A 696 21.00 -1.31 -18.04
C PRO A 696 21.95 -1.66 -19.20
N ASP A 697 21.40 -2.22 -20.27
CA ASP A 697 22.17 -2.39 -21.51
C ASP A 697 22.45 -1.05 -22.19
N ALA A 698 23.58 -0.94 -22.87
CA ALA A 698 23.99 0.30 -23.53
C ALA A 698 23.02 0.80 -24.61
N ASN A 699 22.23 -0.11 -25.21
CA ASN A 699 21.21 0.17 -26.21
C ASN A 699 19.78 -0.04 -25.67
N ALA A 700 19.58 0.02 -24.35
CA ALA A 700 18.24 0.07 -23.74
C ALA A 700 17.51 1.35 -24.18
N LYS A 701 16.18 1.29 -24.27
CA LYS A 701 15.35 2.45 -24.60
C LYS A 701 14.53 2.90 -23.40
N TYR A 702 14.60 4.19 -23.12
CA TYR A 702 13.79 4.84 -22.11
C TYR A 702 12.64 5.59 -22.77
N PHE A 703 11.57 5.79 -22.00
CA PHE A 703 10.49 6.68 -22.41
C PHE A 703 10.98 8.12 -22.56
N ALA A 704 11.78 8.57 -21.59
CA ALA A 704 12.42 9.88 -21.57
C ALA A 704 13.74 9.80 -20.79
N GLU A 705 14.62 10.78 -21.04
CA GLU A 705 15.87 10.97 -20.28
C GLU A 705 15.87 12.37 -19.68
N VAL A 706 15.94 12.44 -18.35
CA VAL A 706 16.03 13.68 -17.58
C VAL A 706 17.47 13.87 -17.15
N VAL A 707 18.04 15.03 -17.47
CA VAL A 707 19.39 15.41 -17.01
C VAL A 707 19.25 16.52 -15.97
N VAL A 708 19.73 16.26 -14.75
CA VAL A 708 19.75 17.22 -13.64
C VAL A 708 21.08 17.94 -13.63
N ASP A 709 21.04 19.26 -13.76
CA ASP A 709 22.18 20.15 -13.73
C ASP A 709 22.42 20.64 -12.29
N LEU A 710 23.43 20.07 -11.63
CA LEU A 710 23.76 20.41 -10.25
C LEU A 710 24.28 21.84 -10.10
N ASP A 711 24.91 22.40 -11.14
CA ASP A 711 25.45 23.75 -11.13
C ASP A 711 24.35 24.83 -11.06
N LYS A 712 23.10 24.46 -11.36
CA LYS A 712 21.92 25.33 -11.24
C LYS A 712 21.30 25.34 -9.84
N ILE A 713 21.81 24.53 -8.92
CA ILE A 713 21.26 24.33 -7.58
C ILE A 713 22.23 24.93 -6.56
N ASP A 714 22.08 26.23 -6.27
CA ASP A 714 22.96 26.97 -5.35
C ASP A 714 22.26 27.48 -4.08
N GLU A 715 20.96 27.25 -3.95
CA GLU A 715 20.19 27.60 -2.75
C GLU A 715 19.17 26.52 -2.40
N PRO A 716 18.77 26.40 -1.11
CA PRO A 716 17.80 25.40 -0.66
C PRO A 716 16.46 25.46 -1.40
N MET A 717 15.85 24.30 -1.62
CA MET A 717 14.65 24.13 -2.42
C MET A 717 13.49 23.60 -1.57
N ILE A 718 12.36 24.30 -1.60
CA ILE A 718 11.18 24.00 -0.79
C ILE A 718 10.05 23.52 -1.70
N ALA A 719 9.44 22.38 -1.36
CA ALA A 719 8.17 22.00 -1.96
C ALA A 719 7.04 22.78 -1.27
N ASP A 720 6.37 23.65 -2.04
CA ASP A 720 5.34 24.57 -1.57
C ASP A 720 3.96 24.05 -1.99
N PRO A 721 3.01 23.86 -1.07
CA PRO A 721 1.66 23.43 -1.41
C PRO A 721 0.87 24.44 -2.26
N ASP A 722 1.33 25.70 -2.37
CA ASP A 722 0.66 26.77 -3.11
C ASP A 722 -0.84 26.87 -2.79
N VAL A 723 -1.16 26.92 -1.49
CA VAL A 723 -2.54 26.81 -0.98
C VAL A 723 -3.51 27.87 -1.51
N GLU A 724 -2.97 28.97 -2.06
CA GLU A 724 -3.72 30.05 -2.68
C GLU A 724 -3.80 29.97 -4.22
N ASN A 725 -3.34 28.89 -4.84
CA ASN A 725 -3.42 28.73 -6.30
C ASN A 725 -4.87 28.90 -6.79
N ILE A 726 -5.08 29.62 -7.88
CA ILE A 726 -6.44 29.85 -8.41
C ILE A 726 -7.09 28.55 -8.91
N ASP A 727 -6.28 27.60 -9.38
CA ASP A 727 -6.69 26.27 -9.81
C ASP A 727 -6.62 25.31 -8.60
N PRO A 728 -7.77 24.87 -8.07
CA PRO A 728 -7.80 23.98 -6.91
C PRO A 728 -7.09 22.64 -7.16
N SER A 729 -6.98 22.18 -8.42
CA SER A 729 -6.29 20.93 -8.77
C SER A 729 -4.78 20.99 -8.61
N LYS A 730 -4.20 22.20 -8.55
CA LYS A 730 -2.76 22.44 -8.36
C LYS A 730 -2.37 22.71 -6.92
N ARG A 731 -3.35 22.96 -6.04
CA ARG A 731 -3.11 23.13 -4.60
C ARG A 731 -2.71 21.79 -3.99
N TYR A 732 -1.79 21.84 -3.04
CA TYR A 732 -1.29 20.67 -2.32
C TYR A 732 -0.70 19.60 -3.24
N THR A 733 -0.09 20.03 -4.35
CA THR A 733 0.69 19.19 -5.24
C THR A 733 2.17 19.42 -5.01
N HIS A 734 2.99 18.42 -5.36
CA HIS A 734 4.44 18.57 -5.29
C HIS A 734 4.99 19.40 -6.46
N ASP A 735 4.17 19.81 -7.43
CA ASP A 735 4.61 20.45 -8.68
C ASP A 735 5.15 21.87 -8.50
N THR A 736 4.95 22.48 -7.32
CA THR A 736 5.47 23.82 -7.00
C THR A 736 6.70 23.73 -6.12
N ILE A 737 7.88 23.88 -6.71
CA ILE A 737 9.16 23.96 -6.00
C ILE A 737 9.67 25.41 -6.03
N ARG A 738 9.99 25.95 -4.86
CA ARG A 738 10.45 27.34 -4.71
C ARG A 738 11.82 27.40 -4.05
N PRO A 739 12.77 28.19 -4.58
CA PRO A 739 14.01 28.45 -3.88
C PRO A 739 13.77 29.25 -2.60
N ILE A 740 14.67 29.14 -1.61
CA ILE A 740 14.53 29.88 -0.35
C ILE A 740 14.44 31.40 -0.54
N SER A 741 15.14 31.94 -1.55
CA SER A 741 15.09 33.37 -1.91
C SER A 741 13.69 33.88 -2.23
N HIS A 742 12.79 33.01 -2.73
CA HIS A 742 11.41 33.37 -3.04
C HIS A 742 10.68 33.98 -1.84
N TYR A 743 10.96 33.48 -0.63
CA TYR A 743 10.26 33.89 0.58
C TYR A 743 10.80 35.16 1.22
N ASN A 744 11.88 35.74 0.68
CA ASN A 744 12.55 36.96 1.18
C ASN A 744 12.87 36.94 2.69
N ALA A 745 13.04 35.75 3.28
CA ALA A 745 13.18 35.58 4.72
C ALA A 745 12.01 36.21 5.53
N GLU A 746 10.78 36.14 5.01
CA GLU A 746 9.58 36.70 5.65
C GLU A 746 8.51 35.64 5.96
N LYS A 747 8.52 34.49 5.28
CA LYS A 747 7.53 33.43 5.51
C LYS A 747 7.64 32.91 6.94
N LYS A 748 6.61 33.17 7.75
CA LYS A 748 6.49 32.70 9.14
C LYS A 748 6.45 31.17 9.19
N VAL A 749 7.11 30.58 10.18
CA VAL A 749 7.04 29.16 10.49
C VAL A 749 6.50 29.00 11.90
N ASP A 750 5.40 28.25 12.03
CA ASP A 750 4.70 28.02 13.29
C ASP A 750 5.13 26.69 13.94
N LEU A 751 5.59 25.70 13.15
CA LEU A 751 6.13 24.43 13.65
C LEU A 751 7.18 23.84 12.69
N GLY A 752 8.28 23.31 13.22
CA GLY A 752 9.25 22.53 12.47
C GLY A 752 9.19 21.04 12.82
N PHE A 753 9.36 20.17 11.81
CA PHE A 753 9.40 18.72 12.01
C PHE A 753 10.57 18.07 11.28
N VAL A 754 11.50 17.46 12.02
CA VAL A 754 12.59 16.64 11.48
C VAL A 754 12.33 15.18 11.86
N GLY A 755 11.69 14.44 10.96
CA GLY A 755 11.38 13.03 11.15
C GLY A 755 10.60 12.48 9.97
N SER A 756 10.88 11.24 9.58
CA SER A 756 10.15 10.42 8.59
C SER A 756 11.10 9.31 8.07
N CYS A 757 10.66 8.58 7.05
CA CYS A 757 11.50 7.72 6.23
C CYS A 757 12.60 8.46 5.45
N MET A 758 12.50 9.78 5.25
CA MET A 758 13.51 10.59 4.56
C MET A 758 14.72 10.95 5.44
N VAL A 759 14.62 10.76 6.76
CA VAL A 759 15.65 11.14 7.72
C VAL A 759 16.62 9.97 7.95
N HIS A 760 17.91 10.28 8.07
CA HIS A 760 18.99 9.31 8.29
C HIS A 760 19.76 9.64 9.57
N LYS A 761 20.76 8.81 9.93
CA LYS A 761 21.72 9.17 10.98
C LYS A 761 22.38 10.52 10.69
N GLY A 762 22.78 10.76 9.43
CA GLY A 762 23.39 12.01 9.00
C GLY A 762 22.56 13.25 9.36
N ASP A 763 21.26 13.23 9.09
CA ASP A 763 20.35 14.31 9.45
C ASP A 763 20.34 14.62 10.94
N MET A 764 20.32 13.61 11.81
CA MET A 764 20.38 13.83 13.26
C MET A 764 21.70 14.47 13.70
N LYS A 765 22.81 14.10 13.04
CA LYS A 765 24.12 14.71 13.26
C LYS A 765 24.16 16.16 12.77
N ILE A 766 23.49 16.46 11.66
CA ILE A 766 23.31 17.83 11.16
C ILE A 766 22.60 18.67 12.23
N VAL A 767 21.48 18.19 12.81
CA VAL A 767 20.78 18.92 13.88
C VAL A 767 21.72 19.20 15.07
N ALA A 768 22.43 18.18 15.56
CA ALA A 768 23.35 18.33 16.68
C ALA A 768 24.48 19.32 16.38
N GLN A 769 25.07 19.26 15.18
CA GLN A 769 26.15 20.15 14.77
C GLN A 769 25.67 21.59 14.54
N MET A 770 24.47 21.78 13.99
CA MET A 770 23.86 23.10 13.87
C MET A 770 23.67 23.76 15.24
N PHE A 771 23.23 23.02 16.26
CA PHE A 771 23.13 23.58 17.62
C PHE A 771 24.50 23.99 18.19
N ARG A 772 25.57 23.23 17.92
CA ARG A 772 26.94 23.64 18.29
C ARG A 772 27.34 24.93 17.58
N ASN A 773 27.04 25.06 16.28
CA ASN A 773 27.34 26.25 15.49
C ASN A 773 26.55 27.47 16.00
N LEU A 774 25.25 27.32 16.24
CA LEU A 774 24.38 28.38 16.76
C LEU A 774 24.78 28.80 18.18
N GLU A 775 25.10 27.86 19.07
CA GLU A 775 25.62 28.18 20.40
C GLU A 775 26.97 28.92 20.32
N LYS A 776 27.86 28.51 19.42
CA LYS A 776 29.14 29.20 19.19
C LYS A 776 28.93 30.63 18.67
N ALA A 777 27.96 30.85 17.79
CA ALA A 777 27.68 32.15 17.19
C ALA A 777 26.92 33.10 18.13
N HIS A 778 25.96 32.59 18.91
CA HIS A 778 25.00 33.40 19.67
C HIS A 778 25.03 33.19 21.19
N GLY A 779 25.80 32.21 21.67
CA GLY A 779 25.93 31.87 23.10
C GLY A 779 24.78 31.06 23.69
N LYS A 780 23.66 30.90 22.96
CA LYS A 780 22.49 30.11 23.33
C LYS A 780 21.71 29.66 22.09
N VAL A 781 20.88 28.62 22.25
CA VAL A 781 19.90 28.17 21.24
C VAL A 781 18.51 28.43 21.81
N GLU A 782 17.71 29.22 21.12
CA GLU A 782 16.32 29.54 21.49
C GLU A 782 15.39 29.27 20.31
N PHE A 783 14.24 28.67 20.61
CA PHE A 783 13.23 28.33 19.63
C PHE A 783 12.18 29.44 19.56
N ASN A 784 11.94 29.99 18.37
CA ASN A 784 10.83 30.91 18.10
C ASN A 784 9.59 30.18 17.56
N ALA A 785 9.76 28.92 17.17
CA ALA A 785 8.71 27.95 16.90
C ALA A 785 9.14 26.56 17.43
N PRO A 786 8.21 25.67 17.82
CA PRO A 786 8.52 24.30 18.23
C PRO A 786 9.28 23.52 17.15
N LEU A 787 10.21 22.67 17.60
CA LEU A 787 10.91 21.72 16.74
C LEU A 787 10.62 20.29 17.23
N VAL A 788 9.86 19.52 16.45
CA VAL A 788 9.62 18.10 16.72
C VAL A 788 10.66 17.27 15.97
N VAL A 789 11.44 16.47 16.67
CA VAL A 789 12.46 15.59 16.10
C VAL A 789 12.12 14.14 16.42
N ALA A 790 11.92 13.33 15.39
CA ALA A 790 11.62 11.90 15.50
C ALA A 790 12.68 11.09 14.74
N PRO A 791 13.59 10.40 15.44
CA PRO A 791 14.56 9.52 14.80
C PRO A 791 13.85 8.40 14.00
N PRO A 792 14.46 7.87 12.92
CA PRO A 792 13.81 6.83 12.13
C PRO A 792 13.79 5.47 12.84
N THR A 793 14.85 5.14 13.57
CA THR A 793 15.05 3.83 14.20
C THR A 793 15.75 3.93 15.55
N TYR A 794 15.58 2.91 16.40
CA TYR A 794 16.33 2.75 17.64
C TYR A 794 17.83 2.56 17.41
N ASN A 795 18.23 1.85 16.36
CA ASN A 795 19.65 1.67 16.03
C ASN A 795 20.34 3.03 15.82
N ILE A 796 19.68 3.98 15.14
CA ILE A 796 20.21 5.34 14.97
C ILE A 796 20.33 6.05 16.32
N VAL A 797 19.36 5.91 17.22
CA VAL A 797 19.43 6.49 18.57
C VAL A 797 20.62 5.94 19.34
N ASP A 798 20.84 4.62 19.30
CA ASP A 798 21.94 3.96 20.00
C ASP A 798 23.30 4.41 19.44
N GLU A 799 23.46 4.45 18.12
CA GLU A 799 24.67 4.97 17.47
C GLU A 799 24.96 6.44 17.85
N LEU A 800 23.93 7.30 17.88
CA LEU A 800 24.09 8.71 18.27
C LEU A 800 24.45 8.88 19.76
N LYS A 801 24.00 7.97 20.63
CA LYS A 801 24.38 7.94 22.05
C LYS A 801 25.85 7.56 22.21
N GLU A 802 26.31 6.55 21.47
CA GLU A 802 27.71 6.12 21.45
C GLU A 802 28.64 7.22 20.92
N GLU A 803 28.22 7.91 19.86
CA GLU A 803 28.97 9.02 19.25
C GLU A 803 28.90 10.33 20.07
N GLY A 804 27.97 10.43 21.04
CA GLY A 804 27.78 11.59 21.92
C GLY A 804 26.93 12.73 21.32
N ASP A 805 26.46 12.58 20.08
CA ASP A 805 25.58 13.54 19.41
C ASP A 805 24.17 13.58 20.05
N TRP A 806 23.66 12.44 20.54
CA TRP A 806 22.39 12.40 21.27
C TRP A 806 22.37 13.33 22.48
N GLY A 807 23.50 13.42 23.21
CA GLY A 807 23.63 14.29 24.37
C GLY A 807 23.49 15.78 24.03
N ILE A 808 23.85 16.20 22.81
CA ILE A 808 23.60 17.56 22.33
C ILE A 808 22.12 17.78 22.04
N LEU A 809 21.45 16.81 21.43
CA LEU A 809 20.01 16.90 21.19
C LEU A 809 19.25 16.98 22.51
N GLN A 810 19.60 16.14 23.49
CA GLN A 810 19.01 16.14 24.83
C GLN A 810 19.22 17.47 25.57
N LYS A 811 20.39 18.11 25.42
CA LYS A 811 20.69 19.40 26.06
C LYS A 811 19.68 20.49 25.71
N TYR A 812 19.12 20.48 24.50
CA TYR A 812 18.19 21.51 24.02
C TYR A 812 16.73 21.03 23.92
N ALA A 813 16.46 19.76 24.22
CA ALA A 813 15.12 19.21 24.23
C ALA A 813 14.40 19.53 25.54
N GLY A 814 13.17 20.01 25.45
CA GLY A 814 12.25 20.15 26.59
C GLY A 814 11.41 18.89 26.84
N PHE A 815 11.49 17.91 25.94
CA PHE A 815 10.83 16.62 26.04
C PHE A 815 11.69 15.54 25.39
N GLU A 816 11.77 14.37 26.01
CA GLU A 816 12.32 13.14 25.44
C GLU A 816 11.35 12.00 25.72
N PHE A 817 11.15 11.12 24.74
CA PHE A 817 10.29 9.95 24.88
C PHE A 817 10.80 8.99 25.96
N ASP A 818 9.88 8.24 26.57
CA ASP A 818 10.18 7.21 27.57
C ASP A 818 9.42 5.92 27.23
N ASP A 819 10.13 4.87 26.87
CA ASP A 819 9.53 3.56 26.56
C ASP A 819 8.96 2.85 27.79
N THR A 820 9.38 3.23 28.99
CA THR A 820 8.83 2.70 30.25
C THR A 820 7.52 3.39 30.65
N ALA A 821 7.29 4.60 30.12
CA ALA A 821 6.06 5.36 30.29
C ALA A 821 5.62 5.99 28.95
N PRO A 822 5.19 5.18 27.96
CA PRO A 822 4.82 5.70 26.65
C PRO A 822 3.68 6.72 26.74
N LYS A 823 3.78 7.79 25.95
CA LYS A 823 2.75 8.82 25.85
C LYS A 823 1.42 8.22 25.37
N THR A 824 0.32 8.50 26.08
CA THR A 824 -1.02 7.96 25.77
C THR A 824 -1.95 8.98 25.14
N GLU A 825 -1.54 10.24 25.04
CA GLU A 825 -2.33 11.34 24.46
C GLU A 825 -1.53 12.06 23.37
N ALA A 826 -2.20 12.35 22.25
CA ALA A 826 -1.61 13.13 21.16
C ALA A 826 -1.54 14.61 21.52
N ARG A 827 -0.47 15.27 21.09
CA ARG A 827 -0.35 16.73 21.14
C ARG A 827 -1.11 17.34 19.98
N THR A 828 -1.84 18.40 20.30
CA THR A 828 -2.48 19.30 19.35
C THR A 828 -1.97 20.73 19.49
N LYS A 829 -1.05 20.97 20.43
CA LYS A 829 -0.42 22.24 20.76
C LYS A 829 1.01 22.00 21.20
N TYR A 830 1.88 22.96 20.93
CA TYR A 830 3.31 22.86 21.20
C TYR A 830 3.84 24.16 21.80
N ASP A 831 4.68 24.03 22.81
CA ASP A 831 5.48 25.12 23.34
C ASP A 831 6.71 25.32 22.46
N ASN A 832 7.25 26.54 22.42
CA ASN A 832 8.46 26.87 21.66
C ASN A 832 9.72 26.23 22.28
N MET A 833 9.86 24.92 22.08
CA MET A 833 10.98 24.09 22.51
C MET A 833 11.18 22.93 21.55
N MET A 834 12.28 22.20 21.72
CA MET A 834 12.51 20.96 20.97
C MET A 834 11.91 19.75 21.69
N TYR A 835 11.30 18.86 20.91
CA TYR A 835 10.75 17.58 21.34
C TYR A 835 11.54 16.44 20.68
N LEU A 836 12.11 15.54 21.49
CA LEU A 836 12.65 14.27 21.03
C LEU A 836 11.56 13.21 21.16
N GLU A 837 10.89 12.94 20.04
CA GLU A 837 9.84 11.94 19.96
C GLU A 837 10.41 10.54 19.75
N ARG A 838 9.57 9.54 20.08
CA ARG A 838 9.90 8.12 19.91
C ARG A 838 10.21 7.80 18.44
N PRO A 839 11.14 6.88 18.15
CA PRO A 839 11.38 6.42 16.79
C PRO A 839 10.09 5.97 16.09
N GLY A 840 9.87 6.43 14.86
CA GLY A 840 8.65 6.13 14.10
C GLY A 840 8.20 7.26 13.17
N CYS A 841 7.04 7.09 12.54
CA CYS A 841 6.58 8.03 11.49
C CYS A 841 6.08 9.38 12.06
N ASN A 842 5.55 9.40 13.28
CA ASN A 842 5.11 10.61 13.99
C ASN A 842 4.23 11.54 13.10
N LEU A 843 4.49 12.86 13.08
CA LEU A 843 3.78 13.88 12.30
C LEU A 843 3.78 13.61 10.78
N CYS A 844 4.68 12.78 10.24
CA CYS A 844 4.69 12.44 8.81
C CYS A 844 3.35 11.82 8.37
N MET A 845 2.69 11.06 9.25
CA MET A 845 1.37 10.51 8.96
C MET A 845 0.22 11.38 9.44
N GLY A 846 0.40 12.16 10.51
CA GLY A 846 -0.63 13.04 11.05
C GLY A 846 -1.90 12.31 11.53
N ASN A 847 -1.79 11.01 11.82
CA ASN A 847 -2.88 10.17 12.33
C ASN A 847 -2.99 10.19 13.86
N GLN A 848 -1.89 10.53 14.56
CA GLN A 848 -1.83 10.67 16.00
C GLN A 848 -1.56 12.15 16.36
N GLU A 849 -0.30 12.59 16.26
CA GLU A 849 0.09 13.98 16.44
C GLU A 849 -0.41 14.87 15.30
N LYS A 850 -0.79 16.12 15.61
CA LYS A 850 -1.09 17.16 14.62
C LYS A 850 -0.58 18.53 15.06
N ALA A 851 -0.28 19.40 14.09
CA ALA A 851 -0.03 20.82 14.33
C ALA A 851 -1.32 21.58 14.66
N GLU A 852 -1.21 22.82 15.14
CA GLU A 852 -2.37 23.68 15.42
C GLU A 852 -3.04 24.11 14.11
N LYS A 853 -4.36 24.33 14.15
CA LYS A 853 -5.12 24.71 12.95
C LYS A 853 -4.62 26.04 12.39
N GLY A 854 -4.36 26.07 11.09
CA GLY A 854 -3.82 27.24 10.38
C GLY A 854 -2.31 27.42 10.52
N ASP A 855 -1.57 26.52 11.18
CA ASP A 855 -0.11 26.60 11.27
C ASP A 855 0.56 26.49 9.89
N THR A 856 1.68 27.20 9.76
CA THR A 856 2.68 26.95 8.71
C THR A 856 3.73 25.99 9.25
N VAL A 857 3.68 24.73 8.79
CA VAL A 857 4.60 23.67 9.16
C VAL A 857 5.75 23.57 8.14
N MET A 858 6.99 23.55 8.61
CA MET A 858 8.18 23.27 7.79
C MET A 858 8.72 21.89 8.17
N ALA A 859 8.74 20.93 7.25
CA ALA A 859 9.02 19.53 7.59
C ALA A 859 10.01 18.82 6.65
N THR A 860 10.71 17.81 7.17
CA THR A 860 11.49 16.86 6.34
C THR A 860 10.66 15.66 5.88
N SER A 861 9.36 15.65 6.17
CA SER A 861 8.42 14.59 5.75
C SER A 861 8.23 14.57 4.23
N THR A 862 7.36 13.69 3.74
CA THR A 862 7.16 13.47 2.30
C THR A 862 5.95 14.17 1.72
N ARG A 863 4.97 14.60 2.54
CA ARG A 863 3.65 15.02 2.05
C ARG A 863 3.19 16.37 2.56
N LEU A 864 2.48 17.07 1.68
CA LEU A 864 1.98 18.43 1.87
C LEU A 864 0.45 18.54 1.69
N PHE A 865 -0.27 17.41 1.68
CA PHE A 865 -1.73 17.36 1.48
C PHE A 865 -2.52 18.15 2.54
N GLN A 866 -3.62 18.77 2.11
CA GLN A 866 -4.56 19.46 3.00
C GLN A 866 -5.01 18.55 4.16
N GLY A 867 -4.99 19.06 5.38
CA GLY A 867 -5.46 18.33 6.57
C GLY A 867 -4.52 17.22 7.06
N ARG A 868 -3.40 16.94 6.36
CA ARG A 868 -2.47 15.85 6.69
C ARG A 868 -1.79 16.08 8.03
N VAL A 869 -0.89 17.06 8.10
CA VAL A 869 -0.18 17.44 9.33
C VAL A 869 -0.91 18.56 10.05
N VAL A 870 -1.54 19.45 9.28
CA VAL A 870 -2.23 20.65 9.73
C VAL A 870 -3.57 20.80 9.03
N GLU A 871 -4.59 21.18 9.79
CA GLU A 871 -5.93 21.50 9.29
C GLU A 871 -6.09 23.02 9.11
N ASP A 872 -7.07 23.43 8.31
CA ASP A 872 -7.45 24.83 8.19
C ASP A 872 -8.07 25.35 9.50
N SER A 873 -7.78 26.61 9.81
CA SER A 873 -8.53 27.39 10.81
C SER A 873 -9.61 28.23 10.12
N ASP A 874 -10.44 28.91 10.91
CA ASP A 874 -11.45 29.83 10.36
C ASP A 874 -10.83 31.03 9.62
N GLU A 875 -9.57 31.36 9.89
CA GLU A 875 -8.92 32.60 9.42
C GLU A 875 -7.71 32.35 8.49
N LYS A 876 -7.11 31.15 8.53
CA LYS A 876 -5.89 30.79 7.79
C LYS A 876 -5.90 29.32 7.40
N LYS A 877 -5.54 29.03 6.14
CA LYS A 877 -5.31 27.67 5.65
C LYS A 877 -4.08 27.07 6.31
N GLY A 878 -4.15 25.77 6.63
CA GLY A 878 -3.00 25.01 7.09
C GLY A 878 -2.01 24.81 5.96
N GLU A 879 -0.72 25.04 6.22
CA GLU A 879 0.34 24.89 5.21
C GLU A 879 1.39 23.90 5.69
N SER A 880 1.77 22.95 4.83
CA SER A 880 2.87 22.02 5.07
C SER A 880 3.90 22.15 3.97
N LEU A 881 5.03 22.80 4.26
CA LEU A 881 6.15 22.97 3.35
C LEU A 881 7.19 21.90 3.62
N LEU A 882 7.81 21.36 2.56
CA LEU A 882 8.84 20.33 2.69
C LEU A 882 10.22 20.89 2.35
N ALA A 883 11.19 20.69 3.22
CA ALA A 883 12.54 21.23 3.08
C ALA A 883 13.60 20.27 3.64
N SER A 884 14.87 20.59 3.38
CA SER A 884 16.02 19.90 3.97
C SER A 884 16.13 20.14 5.48
N THR A 885 16.78 19.21 6.20
CA THR A 885 16.97 19.27 7.65
C THR A 885 17.50 20.62 8.14
N PRO A 886 18.53 21.23 7.51
CA PRO A 886 19.03 22.52 8.00
C PRO A 886 18.02 23.66 7.86
N VAL A 887 17.23 23.70 6.78
CA VAL A 887 16.20 24.72 6.59
C VAL A 887 15.13 24.61 7.67
N VAL A 888 14.68 23.40 7.99
CA VAL A 888 13.68 23.15 9.03
C VAL A 888 14.20 23.64 10.38
N VAL A 889 15.38 23.18 10.80
CA VAL A 889 15.96 23.54 12.11
C VAL A 889 16.14 25.05 12.20
N LEU A 890 16.81 25.67 11.22
CA LEU A 890 17.07 27.10 11.27
C LEU A 890 15.77 27.93 11.26
N SER A 891 14.74 27.47 10.54
CA SER A 891 13.44 28.15 10.52
C SER A 891 12.76 28.16 11.89
N THR A 892 12.91 27.09 12.70
CA THR A 892 12.36 27.06 14.07
C THR A 892 13.09 27.98 15.04
N ILE A 893 14.40 28.16 14.84
CA ILE A 893 15.21 29.10 15.62
C ILE A 893 14.83 30.55 15.27
N LEU A 894 14.52 30.83 14.00
CA LEU A 894 14.18 32.19 13.55
C LEU A 894 12.67 32.51 13.67
N GLY A 895 11.79 31.51 13.69
CA GLY A 895 10.32 31.67 13.60
C GLY A 895 9.84 32.02 12.18
N ARG A 896 10.73 31.91 11.20
CA ARG A 896 10.53 32.25 9.79
C ARG A 896 11.58 31.55 8.93
N THR A 897 11.37 31.53 7.61
CA THR A 897 12.38 31.10 6.65
C THR A 897 13.70 31.88 6.80
N PRO A 898 14.87 31.23 6.67
CA PRO A 898 16.16 31.91 6.67
C PRO A 898 16.45 32.62 5.34
N SER A 899 17.35 33.61 5.37
CA SER A 899 18.06 34.07 4.18
C SER A 899 19.17 33.10 3.79
N ILE A 900 19.68 33.21 2.55
CA ILE A 900 20.79 32.37 2.06
C ILE A 900 22.04 32.54 2.93
N ASP A 901 22.35 33.77 3.36
CA ASP A 901 23.53 34.06 4.19
C ASP A 901 23.39 33.46 5.61
N GLU A 902 22.20 33.59 6.22
CA GLU A 902 21.91 32.95 7.51
C GLU A 902 22.03 31.42 7.41
N TYR A 903 21.54 30.83 6.30
CA TYR A 903 21.65 29.40 6.03
C TYR A 903 23.11 28.95 5.90
N LYS A 904 23.90 29.60 5.02
CA LYS A 904 25.31 29.25 4.78
C LYS A 904 26.14 29.36 6.05
N ALA A 905 25.87 30.36 6.90
CA ALA A 905 26.53 30.48 8.20
C ALA A 905 26.17 29.36 9.19
N ALA A 906 24.90 28.93 9.21
CA ALA A 906 24.46 27.87 10.12
C ALA A 906 25.04 26.50 9.78
N VAL A 907 25.28 26.23 8.48
CA VAL A 907 25.79 24.95 7.98
C VAL A 907 27.30 24.91 7.77
N GLU A 908 28.02 25.97 8.14
CA GLU A 908 29.47 26.02 8.00
C GLU A 908 30.16 24.84 8.71
N GLY A 909 30.97 24.09 7.95
CA GLY A 909 31.72 22.95 8.46
C GLY A 909 30.88 21.70 8.77
N ILE A 910 29.62 21.65 8.33
CA ILE A 910 28.76 20.47 8.39
C ILE A 910 28.89 19.68 7.08
N ASP A 911 29.05 18.37 7.16
CA ASP A 911 29.00 17.48 5.99
C ASP A 911 27.53 17.20 5.62
N LEU A 912 26.98 18.00 4.71
CA LEU A 912 25.59 17.92 4.23
C LEU A 912 25.45 16.95 3.05
N THR A 913 25.88 15.69 3.21
CA THR A 913 25.83 14.65 2.17
C THR A 913 26.46 15.08 0.83
N SER A 914 27.75 14.81 0.64
CA SER A 914 28.38 15.03 -0.66
C SER A 914 27.91 14.04 -1.74
N PHE A 915 27.51 14.57 -2.90
CA PHE A 915 27.17 13.78 -4.09
C PHE A 915 28.01 14.25 -5.29
N ALA A 916 28.60 13.28 -6.00
CA ALA A 916 29.29 13.52 -7.26
C ALA A 916 28.72 12.57 -8.32
N PRO A 917 28.31 13.07 -9.50
CA PRO A 917 27.89 12.21 -10.59
C PRO A 917 29.02 11.22 -10.97
N PRO A 918 28.69 9.99 -11.41
CA PRO A 918 29.68 9.05 -11.91
C PRO A 918 30.52 9.69 -13.04
N THR A 919 31.84 9.55 -12.96
CA THR A 919 32.72 9.99 -14.06
C THR A 919 32.51 9.09 -15.27
N ALA A 920 32.10 9.70 -16.40
CA ALA A 920 31.86 9.03 -17.67
C ALA A 920 33.09 8.35 -18.28
#